data_AF-A0AA39HN58-F1
#
_entry.id   AF-A0AA39HN58-F1
#
_cell.length_a   1.000
_cell.length_b   1.000
_cell.length_c   1.000
_cell.angle_alpha   90.00
_cell.angle_beta   90.00
_cell.angle_gamma   90.00
#
_symmetry.space_group_name_H-M   'P 1'
#
loop_
_entity.id
_entity.type
_entity.pdbx_description
1 polymer ?
#
loop_
_entity_poly.entity_id
_entity_poly.type
_entity_poly.pdbx_seq_one_letter_code
_entity_poly.pdbx_strand_id
1 'polypeptide(L)'
;MKISCALLFSFLVTQVSCSIRFSHLGSHYDGTFGEEVTVSTAGECTLVAFNNKKIGFRIKVNEEKKTCALLMGFKRFTTLNDSNIRDYILTTSSTDQVCTTRNVTEFISGRCTLDGWDCELLEKMRDYCVFVGSDKPDCISSKAVSMDDIECPKGQHRVAVKKVALLCCPEGETLAEERNGKALCCPEKKVLKEVLNDTAICCAPTDNYEQGTGLCCPPRLVPSKSSSGSIGCCPSGRIYVNTQNGVDHCCPNGEEFGKREGGIDYCCPEGKIFQEVKNGKAICCGRGVARIPASKLTAYFFSNSTVIETTSALMCDVSVYMKFHGVSVSCRIRFSHLGSHYDGTFGEEVGVSRVGECTLMAFKNKKIGFRIKVNEQKKTCALLTTFKRFTTLNDSNIRDYILTTSISDQVCTVNAAKNVTGFISGQCTTDRWDCELLEKMRDYCMFVGSDKPDCISSTGVSMEDVECPKGQNRVAVKKEVVLCCPEGEILTEQRNGKALCCPEKKVLKEVLNDTAICCDPTDNYEQGTGRCCPSRLVLSKSSSGSIGCCPKGKEFAKRVREVDYCCPSNKKLKGIFNGKSICCNPNDNYKTGTSFCCPTGKQYSSGNGLEHCCPSGLVPSKSISGSIGCCPSGRTYVKTQNGVDHCCPNTENFVKREGGIDYCCPNGETFRGKRGGAAICCPNGNIYKEHYNGNKICCPTTDNYKAATGRCCGSGRFYNKNNGVEACCPPNKYAAKAPNGYTDCCKGQNDNLYTFKPEDTTYMICCKPGTMFTFDGKVAECVKNSE
;
A
#
# COMPACT_ATOMS: atom_id res chain seq x y z
N MET A 1 -25.06 49.36 75.86
CA MET A 1 -24.05 48.96 76.87
C MET A 1 -23.56 47.56 76.48
N LYS A 2 -22.24 47.38 76.27
CA LYS A 2 -21.60 46.19 75.64
C LYS A 2 -22.03 46.02 74.15
N ILE A 3 -21.18 45.77 73.15
CA ILE A 3 -19.87 45.07 72.96
C ILE A 3 -20.06 43.63 72.45
N SER A 4 -19.55 43.40 71.23
CA SER A 4 -19.10 42.16 70.58
C SER A 4 -19.98 40.90 70.61
N CYS A 5 -20.29 40.38 69.41
CA CYS A 5 -19.38 39.40 68.80
C CYS A 5 -19.49 39.43 67.27
N ALA A 6 -18.40 39.06 66.58
CA ALA A 6 -18.38 38.90 65.12
C ALA A 6 -18.28 37.41 64.76
N LEU A 7 -19.02 36.99 63.73
CA LEU A 7 -18.82 35.69 63.08
C LEU A 7 -18.70 35.90 61.57
N LEU A 8 -17.69 35.26 60.97
CA LEU A 8 -17.37 35.43 59.56
C LEU A 8 -18.34 34.65 58.69
N PHE A 9 -18.79 35.25 57.59
CA PHE A 9 -19.31 34.52 56.43
C PHE A 9 -18.77 35.12 55.14
N SER A 10 -17.45 34.91 54.94
CA SER A 10 -16.74 35.33 53.73
C SER A 10 -17.16 34.50 52.52
N PHE A 11 -18.22 34.92 51.83
CA PHE A 11 -18.57 34.34 50.53
C PHE A 11 -17.47 34.63 49.50
N LEU A 12 -16.77 33.57 49.07
CA LEU A 12 -15.88 33.65 47.92
C LEU A 12 -16.72 33.80 46.64
N VAL A 13 -17.04 35.06 46.29
CA VAL A 13 -17.30 35.41 44.89
C VAL A 13 -15.95 35.50 44.20
N THR A 14 -15.39 34.34 43.81
CA THR A 14 -14.28 34.31 42.86
C THR A 14 -14.80 34.82 41.52
N GLN A 15 -14.70 36.12 41.30
CA GLN A 15 -14.88 36.70 39.98
C GLN A 15 -13.88 36.02 39.04
N VAL A 16 -14.38 35.13 38.18
CA VAL A 16 -13.63 34.64 37.03
C VAL A 16 -13.60 35.80 36.03
N SER A 17 -12.71 36.75 36.30
CA SER A 17 -12.42 37.91 35.46
C SER A 17 -11.77 37.39 34.17
N CYS A 18 -12.62 36.88 33.27
CA CYS A 18 -12.24 36.34 31.99
C CYS A 18 -11.65 37.49 31.16
N SER A 19 -10.33 37.64 31.25
CA SER A 19 -9.60 38.77 30.70
C SER A 19 -9.62 38.67 29.19
N ILE A 20 -10.56 39.39 28.56
CA ILE A 20 -10.70 39.46 27.11
C ILE A 20 -9.43 40.13 26.57
N ARG A 21 -8.61 39.35 25.88
CA ARG A 21 -7.35 39.83 25.29
C ARG A 21 -7.58 40.21 23.84
N PHE A 22 -6.69 41.05 23.32
CA PHE A 22 -6.65 41.45 21.94
C PHE A 22 -5.19 41.60 21.50
N SER A 23 -4.92 41.36 20.23
CA SER A 23 -3.59 41.52 19.63
C SER A 23 -3.66 42.48 18.45
N HIS A 24 -2.71 43.43 18.42
CA HIS A 24 -2.51 44.33 17.29
C HIS A 24 -1.83 43.58 16.15
N LEU A 25 -2.31 43.77 14.91
CA LEU A 25 -1.76 43.12 13.72
C LEU A 25 -0.64 43.97 13.08
N GLY A 26 0.28 43.34 12.35
CA GLY A 26 1.27 44.05 11.53
C GLY A 26 0.73 44.54 10.17
N SER A 27 -0.48 44.10 9.81
CA SER A 27 -1.18 44.42 8.56
C SER A 27 -2.58 44.97 8.80
N HIS A 28 -3.17 45.55 7.76
CA HIS A 28 -4.58 45.96 7.77
C HIS A 28 -5.50 44.89 7.19
N TYR A 29 -6.74 44.82 7.69
CA TYR A 29 -7.82 44.15 6.99
C TYR A 29 -8.30 45.00 5.80
N ASP A 30 -8.28 44.43 4.60
CA ASP A 30 -9.18 44.83 3.52
C ASP A 30 -10.48 44.03 3.71
N GLY A 31 -11.63 44.69 3.73
CA GLY A 31 -12.89 44.08 4.17
C GLY A 31 -14.01 45.09 4.44
N THR A 32 -15.19 44.57 4.76
CA THR A 32 -16.36 45.36 5.17
C THR A 32 -16.41 45.49 6.69
N PHE A 33 -16.75 46.70 7.15
CA PHE A 33 -16.85 47.04 8.56
C PHE A 33 -18.26 47.51 8.90
N GLY A 34 -18.64 47.34 10.17
CA GLY A 34 -19.88 47.89 10.74
C GLY A 34 -19.78 49.39 11.02
N GLU A 35 -20.82 49.91 11.68
CA GLU A 35 -20.89 51.31 12.10
C GLU A 35 -19.74 51.70 13.05
N GLU A 36 -19.28 52.96 12.95
CA GLU A 36 -18.15 53.48 13.73
C GLU A 36 -18.61 54.05 15.09
N VAL A 37 -18.38 53.30 16.16
CA VAL A 37 -18.69 53.70 17.53
C VAL A 37 -17.51 54.49 18.13
N THR A 38 -17.75 55.66 18.72
CA THR A 38 -16.67 56.42 19.41
C THR A 38 -16.23 55.70 20.68
N VAL A 39 -14.91 55.60 20.91
CA VAL A 39 -14.29 54.94 22.07
C VAL A 39 -13.13 55.77 22.65
N SER A 40 -12.85 55.64 23.94
CA SER A 40 -11.68 56.25 24.59
C SER A 40 -10.43 55.37 24.47
N THR A 41 -10.58 54.05 24.49
CA THR A 41 -9.50 53.06 24.53
C THR A 41 -9.75 51.84 23.65
N ALA A 42 -8.68 51.09 23.35
CA ALA A 42 -8.81 49.79 22.68
C ALA A 42 -9.53 48.73 23.53
N GLY A 43 -9.53 48.87 24.87
CA GLY A 43 -10.27 47.99 25.78
C GLY A 43 -11.80 48.14 25.64
N GLU A 44 -12.29 49.36 25.40
CA GLU A 44 -13.72 49.58 25.08
C GLU A 44 -14.08 48.95 23.73
N CYS A 45 -13.27 49.17 22.69
CA CYS A 45 -13.51 48.56 21.38
C CYS A 45 -13.45 47.02 21.42
N THR A 46 -12.55 46.47 22.25
CA THR A 46 -12.47 45.02 22.58
C THR A 46 -13.77 44.51 23.21
N LEU A 47 -14.35 45.27 24.15
CA LEU A 47 -15.63 44.92 24.79
C LEU A 47 -16.81 45.03 23.82
N VAL A 48 -16.83 46.04 22.94
CA VAL A 48 -17.83 46.17 21.87
C VAL A 48 -17.73 44.98 20.91
N ALA A 49 -16.52 44.58 20.49
CA ALA A 49 -16.30 43.43 19.63
C ALA A 49 -16.73 42.11 20.30
N PHE A 50 -16.37 41.91 21.58
CA PHE A 50 -16.75 40.73 22.37
C PHE A 50 -18.27 40.60 22.53
N ASN A 51 -18.96 41.69 22.89
CA ASN A 51 -20.41 41.69 23.08
C ASN A 51 -21.17 41.40 21.77
N ASN A 52 -20.63 41.85 20.63
CA ASN A 52 -21.13 41.53 19.29
C ASN A 52 -20.56 40.22 18.71
N LYS A 53 -19.77 39.47 19.49
CA LYS A 53 -19.11 38.20 19.14
C LYS A 53 -18.25 38.23 17.86
N LYS A 54 -17.71 39.41 17.52
CA LYS A 54 -16.87 39.63 16.34
C LYS A 54 -15.40 39.48 16.68
N ILE A 55 -14.72 38.60 15.94
CA ILE A 55 -13.30 38.26 16.16
C ILE A 55 -12.35 39.43 15.89
N GLY A 56 -12.68 40.35 14.99
CA GLY A 56 -11.77 41.38 14.47
C GLY A 56 -12.40 42.76 14.52
N PHE A 57 -11.58 43.78 14.76
CA PHE A 57 -12.01 45.17 14.81
C PHE A 57 -10.90 46.13 14.38
N ARG A 58 -11.31 47.32 13.97
CA ARG A 58 -10.47 48.44 13.56
C ARG A 58 -10.65 49.59 14.53
N ILE A 59 -9.55 50.25 14.87
CA ILE A 59 -9.56 51.56 15.54
C ILE A 59 -8.97 52.59 14.57
N LYS A 60 -9.68 53.70 14.36
CA LYS A 60 -9.13 54.90 13.73
C LYS A 60 -8.84 55.95 14.79
N VAL A 61 -7.81 56.77 14.61
CA VAL A 61 -7.38 57.82 15.55
C VAL A 61 -7.35 59.16 14.82
N ASN A 62 -8.42 59.95 14.95
CA ASN A 62 -8.57 61.25 14.31
C ASN A 62 -8.36 62.36 15.35
N GLU A 63 -7.13 62.85 15.44
CA GLU A 63 -6.66 63.96 16.31
C GLU A 63 -6.91 63.72 17.82
N GLU A 64 -8.14 63.91 18.29
CA GLU A 64 -8.56 63.66 19.69
C GLU A 64 -9.53 62.49 19.85
N LYS A 65 -10.19 62.05 18.76
CA LYS A 65 -11.26 61.03 18.80
C LYS A 65 -10.78 59.70 18.24
N LYS A 66 -11.19 58.61 18.88
CA LYS A 66 -10.99 57.25 18.35
C LYS A 66 -12.33 56.64 18.01
N THR A 67 -12.44 56.03 16.84
CA THR A 67 -13.63 55.27 16.43
C THR A 67 -13.29 53.79 16.33
N CYS A 68 -14.26 52.96 16.69
CA CYS A 68 -14.21 51.50 16.71
C CYS A 68 -15.16 50.98 15.63
N ALA A 69 -14.64 50.21 14.67
CA ALA A 69 -15.44 49.56 13.64
C ALA A 69 -15.23 48.04 13.72
N LEU A 70 -16.33 47.28 13.84
CA LEU A 70 -16.26 45.82 13.88
C LEU A 70 -16.09 45.25 12.47
N LEU A 71 -15.23 44.24 12.30
CA LEU A 71 -15.08 43.57 11.02
C LEU A 71 -16.30 42.68 10.75
N MET A 72 -16.97 42.93 9.63
CA MET A 72 -18.20 42.23 9.22
C MET A 72 -17.95 41.24 8.08
N GLY A 73 -16.90 41.46 7.29
CA GLY A 73 -16.45 40.57 6.23
C GLY A 73 -15.00 40.86 5.85
N PHE A 74 -14.24 39.81 5.53
CA PHE A 74 -12.80 39.89 5.25
C PHE A 74 -12.54 39.64 3.76
N LYS A 75 -11.61 40.38 3.16
CA LYS A 75 -11.17 40.23 1.77
C LYS A 75 -9.68 39.90 1.62
N ARG A 76 -8.78 40.47 2.42
CA ARG A 76 -7.33 40.17 2.43
C ARG A 76 -6.61 40.96 3.54
N PHE A 77 -5.32 40.69 3.71
CA PHE A 77 -4.41 41.55 4.45
C PHE A 77 -3.61 42.49 3.52
N THR A 78 -3.49 43.77 3.90
CA THR A 78 -2.80 44.84 3.15
C THR A 78 -1.73 45.54 4.00
N THR A 79 -0.83 46.30 3.36
CA THR A 79 0.25 47.05 4.03
C THR A 79 -0.27 48.20 4.90
N LEU A 80 0.49 48.52 5.94
CA LEU A 80 0.22 49.64 6.84
C LEU A 80 0.56 50.98 6.15
N ASN A 81 -0.43 51.57 5.47
CA ASN A 81 -0.24 52.81 4.71
C ASN A 81 -0.71 54.07 5.46
N ASP A 82 -1.46 53.93 6.56
CA ASP A 82 -1.96 55.03 7.38
C ASP A 82 -1.69 54.73 8.86
N SER A 83 -0.89 55.57 9.52
CA SER A 83 -0.52 55.40 10.93
C SER A 83 -1.66 55.65 11.93
N ASN A 84 -2.77 56.24 11.45
CA ASN A 84 -3.95 56.54 12.26
C ASN A 84 -4.92 55.35 12.35
N ILE A 85 -4.77 54.36 11.47
CA ILE A 85 -5.57 53.13 11.48
C ILE A 85 -4.78 52.04 12.22
N ARG A 86 -5.46 51.26 13.06
CA ARG A 86 -4.90 50.08 13.75
C ARG A 86 -5.91 48.96 13.78
N ASP A 87 -5.51 47.79 13.32
CA ASP A 87 -6.36 46.61 13.26
C ASP A 87 -5.96 45.59 14.32
N TYR A 88 -6.98 44.94 14.88
CA TYR A 88 -6.87 44.09 16.04
C TYR A 88 -7.71 42.84 15.88
N ILE A 89 -7.32 41.79 16.60
CA ILE A 89 -8.05 40.53 16.68
C ILE A 89 -8.21 40.12 18.16
N LEU A 90 -9.40 39.65 18.53
CA LEU A 90 -9.73 39.16 19.87
C LEU A 90 -9.06 37.81 20.11
N THR A 91 -8.47 37.64 21.31
CA THR A 91 -7.75 36.43 21.68
C THR A 91 -8.27 35.89 23.02
N THR A 92 -8.50 34.58 23.08
CA THR A 92 -9.05 33.88 24.26
C THR A 92 -8.06 32.87 24.86
N SER A 93 -6.83 32.81 24.36
CA SER A 93 -5.78 31.99 24.98
C SER A 93 -5.45 32.50 26.38
N SER A 94 -5.55 31.62 27.37
CA SER A 94 -5.38 31.95 28.78
C SER A 94 -3.91 32.06 29.21
N THR A 95 -2.98 31.46 28.48
CA THR A 95 -1.61 31.18 28.96
C THR A 95 -0.69 32.39 29.10
N ASP A 96 -0.81 33.37 28.21
CA ASP A 96 0.29 34.33 28.00
C ASP A 96 0.00 35.70 28.63
N GLN A 97 0.90 36.17 29.50
CA GLN A 97 0.62 37.31 30.40
C GLN A 97 0.94 38.70 29.83
N VAL A 98 1.37 38.81 28.56
CA VAL A 98 1.91 40.07 27.98
C VAL A 98 1.24 40.43 26.66
N CYS A 99 0.86 41.71 26.50
CA CYS A 99 0.24 42.27 25.30
C CYS A 99 1.29 42.73 24.26
N THR A 100 2.08 41.81 23.72
CA THR A 100 2.97 42.09 22.58
C THR A 100 2.20 42.13 21.26
N THR A 101 2.72 42.84 20.26
CA THR A 101 2.37 42.62 18.85
C THR A 101 2.62 41.15 18.50
N ARG A 102 1.69 40.50 17.79
CA ARG A 102 1.82 39.09 17.40
C ARG A 102 1.82 38.94 15.88
N ASN A 103 2.44 37.85 15.45
CA ASN A 103 2.42 37.38 14.07
C ASN A 103 0.99 36.90 13.72
N VAL A 104 0.50 37.26 12.54
CA VAL A 104 -0.86 36.92 12.08
C VAL A 104 -1.01 35.40 11.90
N THR A 105 0.02 34.70 11.43
CA THR A 105 0.00 33.23 11.26
C THR A 105 0.09 32.48 12.59
N GLU A 106 0.78 33.04 13.59
CA GLU A 106 0.81 32.51 14.96
C GLU A 106 -0.60 32.51 15.55
N PHE A 107 -1.32 33.62 15.47
CA PHE A 107 -2.67 33.74 16.04
C PHE A 107 -3.68 32.78 15.39
N ILE A 108 -3.75 32.77 14.06
CA ILE A 108 -4.82 32.04 13.33
C ILE A 108 -4.57 30.51 13.29
N SER A 109 -3.40 30.05 13.76
CA SER A 109 -3.09 28.62 13.94
C SER A 109 -4.02 27.92 14.94
N GLY A 110 -4.63 28.66 15.88
CA GLY A 110 -5.58 28.14 16.85
C GLY A 110 -6.91 27.68 16.23
N ARG A 111 -7.51 26.63 16.79
CA ARG A 111 -8.90 26.25 16.47
C ARG A 111 -9.87 27.23 17.11
N CYS A 112 -10.91 27.64 16.37
CA CYS A 112 -12.03 28.36 16.96
C CYS A 112 -12.87 27.38 17.78
N THR A 113 -13.07 27.67 19.07
CA THR A 113 -13.78 26.79 20.03
C THR A 113 -14.87 27.54 20.80
N LEU A 114 -15.31 28.69 20.29
CA LEU A 114 -16.25 29.60 20.93
C LEU A 114 -17.60 29.51 20.24
N ASP A 115 -18.54 28.78 20.84
CA ASP A 115 -19.87 28.58 20.26
C ASP A 115 -20.60 29.92 20.02
N GLY A 116 -21.05 30.11 18.78
CA GLY A 116 -21.75 31.32 18.34
C GLY A 116 -20.89 32.57 18.16
N TRP A 117 -19.56 32.44 18.11
CA TRP A 117 -18.66 33.50 17.61
C TRP A 117 -18.49 33.42 16.08
N ASP A 118 -17.91 34.47 15.51
CA ASP A 118 -17.62 34.58 14.06
C ASP A 118 -16.44 33.69 13.61
N CYS A 119 -16.53 32.39 13.89
CA CYS A 119 -15.50 31.42 13.56
C CYS A 119 -15.31 31.24 12.04
N GLU A 120 -16.37 31.38 11.24
CA GLU A 120 -16.31 31.32 9.77
C GLU A 120 -15.34 32.38 9.22
N LEU A 121 -15.40 33.60 9.76
CA LEU A 121 -14.49 34.68 9.40
C LEU A 121 -13.03 34.37 9.79
N LEU A 122 -12.81 33.69 10.92
CA LEU A 122 -11.46 33.28 11.36
C LEU A 122 -10.89 32.17 10.46
N GLU A 123 -11.73 31.25 9.99
CA GLU A 123 -11.31 30.22 9.04
C GLU A 123 -10.97 30.84 7.69
N LYS A 124 -11.79 31.77 7.17
CA LYS A 124 -11.49 32.56 5.97
C LYS A 124 -10.15 33.30 6.06
N MET A 125 -9.82 33.91 7.21
CA MET A 125 -8.49 34.47 7.45
C MET A 125 -7.38 33.41 7.45
N ARG A 126 -7.62 32.23 8.04
CA ARG A 126 -6.65 31.10 8.06
C ARG A 126 -6.32 30.65 6.65
N ASP A 127 -7.35 30.43 5.85
CA ASP A 127 -7.25 29.94 4.48
C ASP A 127 -6.48 30.93 3.60
N TYR A 128 -6.78 32.23 3.71
CA TYR A 128 -6.03 33.28 3.04
C TYR A 128 -4.54 33.30 3.46
N CYS A 129 -4.23 33.20 4.76
CA CYS A 129 -2.85 33.08 5.24
C CYS A 129 -2.12 31.84 4.68
N VAL A 130 -2.79 30.67 4.65
CA VAL A 130 -2.21 29.43 4.10
C VAL A 130 -2.00 29.54 2.58
N PHE A 131 -2.94 30.17 1.86
CA PHE A 131 -2.82 30.42 0.42
C PHE A 131 -1.67 31.37 0.09
N VAL A 132 -1.52 32.47 0.84
CA VAL A 132 -0.45 33.45 0.62
C VAL A 132 0.93 32.90 1.03
N GLY A 133 0.95 31.98 1.99
CA GLY A 133 2.13 31.32 2.53
C GLY A 133 2.33 31.65 4.00
N SER A 134 2.28 30.63 4.87
CA SER A 134 2.43 30.75 6.32
C SER A 134 3.81 31.25 6.80
N ASP A 135 4.77 31.31 5.88
CA ASP A 135 6.09 31.95 6.06
C ASP A 135 6.05 33.49 6.07
N LYS A 136 4.93 34.11 5.66
CA LYS A 136 4.76 35.57 5.75
C LYS A 136 4.05 35.95 7.05
N PRO A 137 4.70 36.69 7.98
CA PRO A 137 4.14 36.96 9.30
C PRO A 137 2.86 37.83 9.28
N ASP A 138 2.71 38.68 8.26
CA ASP A 138 1.56 39.60 8.14
C ASP A 138 0.48 39.11 7.18
N CYS A 139 0.68 37.91 6.59
CA CYS A 139 -0.13 37.32 5.51
C CYS A 139 -0.34 38.22 4.26
N ILE A 140 0.46 39.27 4.07
CA ILE A 140 0.32 40.18 2.92
C ILE A 140 0.75 39.48 1.62
N SER A 141 -0.14 39.45 0.62
CA SER A 141 0.17 38.90 -0.69
C SER A 141 0.99 39.89 -1.51
N SER A 142 2.00 39.39 -2.24
CA SER A 142 2.84 40.19 -3.14
C SER A 142 2.24 40.34 -4.55
N LYS A 143 1.10 39.67 -4.79
CA LYS A 143 0.15 39.93 -5.87
C LYS A 143 -1.14 40.42 -5.20
N ALA A 144 -1.97 41.21 -5.89
CA ALA A 144 -3.17 41.83 -5.29
C ALA A 144 -4.36 40.88 -5.04
N VAL A 145 -4.09 39.62 -4.67
CA VAL A 145 -5.06 38.53 -4.46
C VAL A 145 -5.98 38.81 -3.27
N SER A 146 -7.21 38.34 -3.36
CA SER A 146 -8.32 38.50 -2.40
C SER A 146 -8.97 37.17 -2.02
N MET A 147 -9.92 37.20 -1.09
CA MET A 147 -10.80 36.06 -0.77
C MET A 147 -11.55 35.55 -1.99
N ASP A 148 -12.01 36.48 -2.84
CA ASP A 148 -12.78 36.22 -4.05
C ASP A 148 -11.96 35.37 -5.07
N ASP A 149 -10.61 35.41 -4.99
CA ASP A 149 -9.68 34.59 -5.79
C ASP A 149 -9.37 33.20 -5.17
N ILE A 150 -9.81 32.93 -3.93
CA ILE A 150 -9.61 31.65 -3.23
C ILE A 150 -10.93 30.92 -2.91
N GLU A 151 -12.05 31.38 -3.43
CA GLU A 151 -13.31 30.63 -3.46
C GLU A 151 -13.35 29.68 -4.67
N CYS A 152 -13.95 28.51 -4.49
CA CYS A 152 -14.12 27.54 -5.57
C CYS A 152 -15.25 27.96 -6.52
N PRO A 153 -15.16 27.63 -7.84
CA PRO A 153 -16.27 27.82 -8.77
C PRO A 153 -17.56 27.15 -8.29
N LYS A 154 -18.73 27.76 -8.57
CA LYS A 154 -20.04 27.20 -8.17
C LYS A 154 -20.21 25.75 -8.65
N GLY A 155 -20.70 24.87 -7.77
CA GLY A 155 -20.76 23.43 -8.00
C GLY A 155 -19.47 22.68 -7.62
N GLN A 156 -18.46 23.39 -7.12
CA GLN A 156 -17.26 22.82 -6.52
C GLN A 156 -17.12 23.27 -5.07
N HIS A 157 -16.60 22.38 -4.24
CA HIS A 157 -16.24 22.65 -2.84
C HIS A 157 -14.72 22.60 -2.68
N ARG A 158 -14.23 23.26 -1.62
CA ARG A 158 -12.82 23.37 -1.31
C ARG A 158 -12.34 22.15 -0.54
N VAL A 159 -11.31 21.47 -1.06
CA VAL A 159 -10.75 20.25 -0.45
C VAL A 159 -9.41 20.47 0.23
N ALA A 160 -8.60 21.41 -0.24
CA ALA A 160 -7.39 21.85 0.46
C ALA A 160 -6.96 23.26 0.01
N VAL A 161 -6.22 23.94 0.88
CA VAL A 161 -5.53 25.19 0.56
C VAL A 161 -4.03 24.96 0.77
N LYS A 162 -3.22 25.38 -0.21
CA LYS A 162 -1.76 25.38 -0.13
C LYS A 162 -1.21 26.69 -0.67
N LYS A 163 0.07 26.95 -0.39
CA LYS A 163 0.77 28.16 -0.82
C LYS A 163 0.70 28.31 -2.35
N VAL A 164 0.02 29.37 -2.81
CA VAL A 164 -0.31 29.70 -4.21
C VAL A 164 -1.18 28.66 -4.96
N ALA A 165 -1.85 27.74 -4.26
CA ALA A 165 -2.70 26.72 -4.89
C ALA A 165 -3.98 26.45 -4.07
N LEU A 166 -5.13 26.73 -4.68
CA LEU A 166 -6.44 26.33 -4.19
C LEU A 166 -6.82 24.99 -4.84
N LEU A 167 -7.14 23.98 -4.03
CA LEU A 167 -7.63 22.70 -4.52
C LEU A 167 -9.14 22.61 -4.30
N CYS A 168 -9.88 22.51 -5.41
CA CYS A 168 -11.34 22.38 -5.46
C CYS A 168 -11.72 21.04 -6.09
N CYS A 169 -12.81 20.43 -5.62
CA CYS A 169 -13.43 19.26 -6.23
C CYS A 169 -14.92 19.51 -6.48
N PRO A 170 -15.54 18.90 -7.50
CA PRO A 170 -16.99 18.90 -7.67
C PRO A 170 -17.72 18.43 -6.39
N GLU A 171 -18.93 18.94 -6.16
CA GLU A 171 -19.78 18.45 -5.07
C GLU A 171 -20.04 16.94 -5.20
N GLY A 172 -19.87 16.18 -4.10
CA GLY A 172 -19.95 14.71 -4.08
C GLY A 172 -18.65 13.97 -4.46
N GLU A 173 -17.58 14.70 -4.76
CA GLU A 173 -16.23 14.15 -4.91
C GLU A 173 -15.32 14.46 -3.72
N THR A 174 -14.13 13.85 -3.69
CA THR A 174 -13.12 14.01 -2.64
C THR A 174 -11.73 14.03 -3.26
N LEU A 175 -10.79 14.78 -2.64
CA LEU A 175 -9.41 14.84 -3.12
C LEU A 175 -8.71 13.49 -2.96
N ALA A 176 -8.23 12.91 -4.07
CA ALA A 176 -7.51 11.65 -4.08
C ALA A 176 -6.00 11.82 -4.31
N GLU A 177 -5.60 12.78 -5.14
CA GLU A 177 -4.20 13.17 -5.35
C GLU A 177 -4.12 14.68 -5.70
N GLU A 178 -2.96 15.31 -5.52
CA GLU A 178 -2.64 16.60 -6.14
C GLU A 178 -1.50 16.38 -7.14
N ARG A 179 -1.65 16.90 -8.37
CA ARG A 179 -0.59 16.84 -9.38
C ARG A 179 -0.51 18.16 -10.13
N ASN A 180 0.69 18.72 -10.23
CA ASN A 180 0.97 19.98 -10.92
C ASN A 180 0.10 21.16 -10.44
N GLY A 181 -0.25 21.21 -9.15
CA GLY A 181 -1.13 22.23 -8.56
C GLY A 181 -2.62 22.07 -8.90
N LYS A 182 -3.03 21.00 -9.59
CA LYS A 182 -4.43 20.62 -9.82
C LYS A 182 -4.88 19.58 -8.79
N ALA A 183 -6.14 19.67 -8.39
CA ALA A 183 -6.82 18.63 -7.64
C ALA A 183 -7.18 17.46 -8.57
N LEU A 184 -6.88 16.23 -8.16
CA LEU A 184 -7.36 15.00 -8.79
C LEU A 184 -8.42 14.41 -7.86
N CYS A 185 -9.67 14.58 -8.25
CA CYS A 185 -10.85 14.28 -7.45
C CYS A 185 -11.42 12.90 -7.82
N CYS A 186 -12.03 12.23 -6.85
CA CYS A 186 -12.79 11.01 -7.06
C CYS A 186 -14.15 11.10 -6.34
N PRO A 187 -15.26 10.63 -6.95
CA PRO A 187 -16.55 10.48 -6.28
C PRO A 187 -16.45 9.71 -4.97
N GLU A 188 -17.29 10.06 -4.00
CA GLU A 188 -17.33 9.35 -2.71
C GLU A 188 -17.33 7.81 -2.86
N LYS A 189 -16.59 7.14 -1.97
CA LYS A 189 -16.37 5.68 -1.95
C LYS A 189 -15.59 5.11 -3.15
N LYS A 190 -15.14 5.92 -4.12
CA LYS A 190 -14.14 5.50 -5.12
C LYS A 190 -12.72 5.83 -4.65
N VAL A 191 -11.73 5.18 -5.26
CA VAL A 191 -10.29 5.42 -5.06
C VAL A 191 -9.60 5.62 -6.40
N LEU A 192 -8.65 6.54 -6.44
CA LEU A 192 -7.78 6.76 -7.59
C LEU A 192 -6.95 5.50 -7.86
N LYS A 193 -6.89 5.06 -9.11
CA LYS A 193 -6.01 3.98 -9.58
C LYS A 193 -4.89 4.50 -10.47
N GLU A 194 -5.18 5.51 -11.30
CA GLU A 194 -4.25 6.09 -12.27
C GLU A 194 -4.69 7.50 -12.66
N VAL A 195 -3.79 8.26 -13.27
CA VAL A 195 -4.08 9.56 -13.91
C VAL A 195 -3.71 9.44 -15.38
N LEU A 196 -4.71 9.47 -16.26
CA LEU A 196 -4.53 9.28 -17.70
C LEU A 196 -4.94 10.56 -18.41
N ASN A 197 -4.00 11.20 -19.13
CA ASN A 197 -4.20 12.49 -19.81
C ASN A 197 -4.82 13.56 -18.88
N ASP A 198 -4.16 13.85 -17.76
CA ASP A 198 -4.62 14.72 -16.65
C ASP A 198 -5.98 14.34 -16.01
N THR A 199 -6.60 13.22 -16.41
CA THR A 199 -7.91 12.78 -15.91
C THR A 199 -7.75 11.70 -14.84
N ALA A 200 -8.45 11.89 -13.71
CA ALA A 200 -8.45 10.94 -12.58
C ALA A 200 -9.25 9.67 -12.89
N ILE A 201 -8.60 8.50 -12.85
CA ILE A 201 -9.27 7.21 -13.04
C ILE A 201 -9.66 6.64 -11.67
N CYS A 202 -10.94 6.77 -11.35
CA CYS A 202 -11.50 6.44 -10.03
C CYS A 202 -12.39 5.18 -10.09
N CYS A 203 -11.96 4.10 -9.45
CA CYS A 203 -12.68 2.83 -9.36
C CYS A 203 -13.18 2.56 -7.93
N ALA A 204 -14.11 1.64 -7.72
CA ALA A 204 -14.40 1.17 -6.37
C ALA A 204 -13.20 0.38 -5.77
N PRO A 205 -13.04 0.31 -4.44
CA PRO A 205 -11.92 -0.38 -3.81
C PRO A 205 -11.79 -1.87 -4.19
N THR A 206 -12.90 -2.50 -4.53
CA THR A 206 -13.00 -3.93 -4.92
C THR A 206 -12.90 -4.19 -6.42
N ASP A 207 -12.84 -3.15 -7.26
CA ASP A 207 -12.78 -3.29 -8.71
C ASP A 207 -11.39 -3.76 -9.17
N ASN A 208 -11.38 -4.61 -10.19
CA ASN A 208 -10.19 -4.97 -10.93
C ASN A 208 -9.82 -3.85 -11.91
N TYR A 209 -8.53 -3.54 -12.03
CA TYR A 209 -8.02 -2.42 -12.82
C TYR A 209 -6.80 -2.87 -13.65
N GLU A 210 -6.69 -2.37 -14.88
CA GLU A 210 -5.53 -2.60 -15.76
C GLU A 210 -4.88 -1.26 -16.12
N GLN A 211 -3.58 -1.15 -15.85
CA GLN A 211 -2.83 0.10 -15.99
C GLN A 211 -2.73 0.55 -17.45
N GLY A 212 -2.83 1.86 -17.69
CA GLY A 212 -2.84 2.48 -19.02
C GLY A 212 -4.17 2.33 -19.80
N THR A 213 -5.19 1.68 -19.23
CA THR A 213 -6.48 1.46 -19.92
C THR A 213 -7.59 2.42 -19.51
N GLY A 214 -7.54 2.96 -18.28
CA GLY A 214 -8.64 3.71 -17.69
C GLY A 214 -9.85 2.87 -17.25
N LEU A 215 -9.83 1.54 -17.43
CA LEU A 215 -11.01 0.69 -17.26
C LEU A 215 -11.11 0.09 -15.84
N CYS A 216 -12.19 0.44 -15.13
CA CYS A 216 -12.60 -0.16 -13.86
C CYS A 216 -13.57 -1.32 -14.10
N CYS A 217 -13.19 -2.56 -13.78
CA CYS A 217 -14.07 -3.72 -13.91
C CYS A 217 -14.65 -4.18 -12.56
N PRO A 218 -15.98 -4.35 -12.45
CA PRO A 218 -16.62 -4.84 -11.23
C PRO A 218 -16.05 -6.17 -10.71
N PRO A 219 -16.20 -6.49 -9.42
CA PRO A 219 -15.72 -7.73 -8.85
C PRO A 219 -16.16 -8.98 -9.64
N ARG A 220 -15.22 -9.90 -9.88
CA ARG A 220 -15.32 -11.11 -10.74
C ARG A 220 -15.17 -10.89 -12.25
N LEU A 221 -15.25 -9.65 -12.74
CA LEU A 221 -14.84 -9.30 -14.11
C LEU A 221 -13.40 -8.77 -14.10
N VAL A 222 -12.62 -9.09 -15.13
CA VAL A 222 -11.27 -8.56 -15.36
C VAL A 222 -11.29 -7.71 -16.63
N PRO A 223 -10.45 -6.65 -16.71
CA PRO A 223 -10.15 -6.00 -17.98
C PRO A 223 -9.66 -7.02 -19.00
N SER A 224 -10.11 -6.87 -20.24
CA SER A 224 -9.87 -7.84 -21.31
C SER A 224 -9.86 -7.12 -22.65
N LYS A 225 -8.91 -7.49 -23.52
CA LYS A 225 -8.62 -6.77 -24.76
C LYS A 225 -8.98 -7.62 -25.98
N SER A 226 -9.77 -7.04 -26.88
CA SER A 226 -10.12 -7.64 -28.17
C SER A 226 -8.94 -7.65 -29.13
N SER A 227 -8.99 -8.50 -30.17
CA SER A 227 -8.05 -8.49 -31.30
C SER A 227 -8.02 -7.13 -32.03
N SER A 228 -9.12 -6.37 -31.99
CA SER A 228 -9.21 -4.99 -32.52
C SER A 228 -8.56 -3.92 -31.62
N GLY A 229 -8.04 -4.30 -30.45
CA GLY A 229 -7.43 -3.39 -29.48
C GLY A 229 -8.40 -2.66 -28.55
N SER A 230 -9.72 -2.72 -28.79
CA SER A 230 -10.75 -2.27 -27.82
C SER A 230 -10.69 -3.09 -26.53
N ILE A 231 -11.00 -2.47 -25.39
CA ILE A 231 -10.88 -3.06 -24.05
C ILE A 231 -12.26 -3.01 -23.35
N GLY A 232 -12.64 -4.09 -22.67
CA GLY A 232 -13.91 -4.22 -21.94
C GLY A 232 -13.81 -5.22 -20.77
N CYS A 233 -14.90 -5.40 -20.02
CA CYS A 233 -14.87 -6.17 -18.77
C CYS A 233 -15.47 -7.57 -18.92
N CYS A 234 -14.64 -8.62 -18.82
CA CYS A 234 -15.06 -10.01 -19.03
C CYS A 234 -14.77 -10.94 -17.84
N PRO A 235 -15.52 -12.04 -17.66
CA PRO A 235 -15.15 -13.08 -16.70
C PRO A 235 -13.75 -13.64 -16.99
N SER A 236 -12.99 -13.97 -15.94
CA SER A 236 -11.64 -14.51 -16.08
C SER A 236 -11.60 -15.71 -17.03
N GLY A 237 -10.69 -15.68 -18.02
CA GLY A 237 -10.60 -16.66 -19.10
C GLY A 237 -11.41 -16.34 -20.37
N ARG A 238 -12.11 -15.19 -20.43
CA ARG A 238 -12.79 -14.71 -21.65
C ARG A 238 -12.15 -13.44 -22.22
N ILE A 239 -12.09 -13.38 -23.54
CA ILE A 239 -11.69 -12.19 -24.31
C ILE A 239 -12.90 -11.28 -24.57
N TYR A 240 -12.66 -9.98 -24.53
CA TYR A 240 -13.64 -8.97 -24.96
C TYR A 240 -13.81 -9.02 -26.48
N VAL A 241 -15.04 -8.96 -26.97
CA VAL A 241 -15.34 -8.88 -28.41
C VAL A 241 -16.24 -7.67 -28.67
N ASN A 242 -15.68 -6.67 -29.36
CA ASN A 242 -16.39 -5.46 -29.74
C ASN A 242 -17.43 -5.77 -30.84
N THR A 243 -18.64 -5.21 -30.73
CA THR A 243 -19.72 -5.38 -31.72
C THR A 243 -20.35 -4.02 -32.05
N GLN A 244 -20.97 -3.93 -33.24
CA GLN A 244 -21.39 -2.66 -33.85
C GLN A 244 -22.46 -1.86 -33.09
N ASN A 245 -22.99 -2.37 -31.97
CA ASN A 245 -24.05 -1.74 -31.17
C ASN A 245 -23.59 -1.29 -29.76
N GLY A 246 -22.29 -1.34 -29.45
CA GLY A 246 -21.77 -0.84 -28.16
C GLY A 246 -22.20 -1.66 -26.93
N VAL A 247 -22.56 -2.93 -27.13
CA VAL A 247 -22.86 -3.87 -26.05
C VAL A 247 -21.66 -4.77 -25.82
N ASP A 248 -21.24 -4.89 -24.56
CA ASP A 248 -20.14 -5.76 -24.16
C ASP A 248 -20.51 -7.25 -24.31
N HIS A 249 -19.68 -7.97 -25.06
CA HIS A 249 -19.75 -9.40 -25.27
C HIS A 249 -18.42 -10.08 -24.94
N CYS A 250 -18.49 -11.26 -24.34
CA CYS A 250 -17.31 -11.96 -23.81
C CYS A 250 -17.24 -13.40 -24.29
N CYS A 251 -16.27 -13.71 -25.15
CA CYS A 251 -16.07 -15.04 -25.73
C CYS A 251 -14.88 -15.79 -25.09
N PRO A 252 -14.82 -17.13 -25.14
CA PRO A 252 -13.58 -17.87 -24.89
C PRO A 252 -12.43 -17.36 -25.77
N ASN A 253 -11.19 -17.49 -25.30
CA ASN A 253 -10.02 -17.08 -26.08
C ASN A 253 -9.91 -17.92 -27.37
N GLY A 254 -9.81 -17.26 -28.53
CA GLY A 254 -9.86 -17.90 -29.86
C GLY A 254 -11.26 -18.06 -30.46
N GLU A 255 -12.29 -17.39 -29.92
CA GLU A 255 -13.64 -17.37 -30.49
C GLU A 255 -14.14 -15.94 -30.81
N GLU A 256 -14.67 -15.74 -32.03
CA GLU A 256 -15.43 -14.56 -32.47
C GLU A 256 -16.87 -14.60 -31.92
N PHE A 257 -17.49 -13.44 -31.66
CA PHE A 257 -18.90 -13.36 -31.27
C PHE A 257 -19.83 -13.64 -32.45
N GLY A 258 -20.85 -14.48 -32.23
CA GLY A 258 -21.88 -14.82 -33.21
C GLY A 258 -23.21 -14.12 -32.96
N LYS A 259 -23.83 -14.36 -31.80
CA LYS A 259 -25.17 -13.85 -31.44
C LYS A 259 -25.35 -13.86 -29.91
N ARG A 260 -26.16 -12.94 -29.36
CA ARG A 260 -26.69 -13.05 -28.00
C ARG A 260 -28.14 -13.54 -28.05
N GLU A 261 -28.47 -14.56 -27.26
CA GLU A 261 -29.83 -15.09 -27.14
C GLU A 261 -30.07 -15.56 -25.70
N GLY A 262 -31.23 -15.25 -25.11
CA GLY A 262 -31.51 -15.55 -23.69
C GLY A 262 -30.54 -14.90 -22.68
N GLY A 263 -29.80 -13.87 -23.07
CA GLY A 263 -28.72 -13.25 -22.27
C GLY A 263 -27.38 -13.99 -22.33
N ILE A 264 -27.28 -15.10 -23.07
CA ILE A 264 -26.05 -15.87 -23.30
C ILE A 264 -25.38 -15.38 -24.59
N ASP A 265 -24.07 -15.12 -24.52
CA ASP A 265 -23.23 -14.85 -25.70
C ASP A 265 -22.83 -16.17 -26.35
N TYR A 266 -23.25 -16.37 -27.60
CA TYR A 266 -22.87 -17.49 -28.45
C TYR A 266 -21.71 -17.08 -29.35
N CYS A 267 -20.60 -17.80 -29.23
CA CYS A 267 -19.34 -17.52 -29.90
C CYS A 267 -18.96 -18.70 -30.84
N CYS A 268 -18.07 -18.42 -31.79
CA CYS A 268 -17.60 -19.35 -32.81
C CYS A 268 -16.08 -19.30 -32.91
N PRO A 269 -15.37 -20.44 -33.07
CA PRO A 269 -13.92 -20.44 -33.28
C PRO A 269 -13.49 -19.52 -34.42
N GLU A 270 -12.38 -18.80 -34.22
CA GLU A 270 -11.84 -17.81 -35.14
C GLU A 270 -11.80 -18.29 -36.60
N GLY A 271 -12.23 -17.43 -37.53
CA GLY A 271 -12.40 -17.77 -38.94
C GLY A 271 -13.71 -18.50 -39.27
N LYS A 272 -14.61 -18.75 -38.31
CA LYS A 272 -15.95 -19.33 -38.56
C LYS A 272 -17.07 -18.32 -38.31
N ILE A 273 -17.98 -18.22 -39.28
CA ILE A 273 -19.23 -17.45 -39.19
C ILE A 273 -20.27 -18.25 -38.43
N PHE A 274 -20.97 -17.61 -37.49
CA PHE A 274 -22.14 -18.13 -36.80
C PHE A 274 -23.34 -18.31 -37.75
N GLN A 275 -24.08 -19.42 -37.63
CA GLN A 275 -25.34 -19.66 -38.34
C GLN A 275 -26.55 -19.66 -37.41
N GLU A 276 -26.61 -20.60 -36.46
CA GLU A 276 -27.76 -20.81 -35.58
C GLU A 276 -27.35 -21.26 -34.17
N VAL A 277 -28.27 -21.16 -33.20
CA VAL A 277 -28.18 -21.88 -31.93
C VAL A 277 -28.98 -23.18 -32.06
N LYS A 278 -28.33 -24.33 -31.88
CA LYS A 278 -28.99 -25.65 -31.88
C LYS A 278 -28.67 -26.38 -30.57
N ASN A 279 -29.70 -26.86 -29.89
CA ASN A 279 -29.59 -27.54 -28.58
C ASN A 279 -28.72 -26.77 -27.57
N GLY A 280 -28.85 -25.44 -27.53
CA GLY A 280 -28.09 -24.56 -26.64
C GLY A 280 -26.60 -24.38 -26.99
N LYS A 281 -26.18 -24.72 -28.22
CA LYS A 281 -24.81 -24.51 -28.73
C LYS A 281 -24.80 -23.74 -30.05
N ALA A 282 -23.74 -22.98 -30.29
CA ALA A 282 -23.52 -22.29 -31.56
C ALA A 282 -23.15 -23.28 -32.68
N ILE A 283 -23.69 -23.05 -33.88
CA ILE A 283 -23.30 -23.74 -35.13
C ILE A 283 -22.51 -22.75 -35.98
N CYS A 284 -21.31 -23.16 -36.42
CA CYS A 284 -20.29 -22.26 -36.98
C CYS A 284 -19.61 -22.84 -38.23
N CYS A 285 -19.58 -22.09 -39.34
CA CYS A 285 -19.05 -22.53 -40.64
C CYS A 285 -17.87 -21.66 -41.11
N GLY A 286 -16.83 -22.26 -41.70
CA GLY A 286 -15.59 -21.55 -42.06
C GLY A 286 -15.74 -20.50 -43.18
N ARG A 287 -15.05 -19.37 -43.04
CA ARG A 287 -14.85 -18.39 -44.12
C ARG A 287 -13.96 -18.97 -45.23
N GLY A 288 -14.17 -18.50 -46.47
CA GLY A 288 -13.27 -18.73 -47.60
C GLY A 288 -12.83 -17.43 -48.27
N VAL A 289 -11.78 -17.52 -49.11
CA VAL A 289 -11.21 -16.47 -49.98
C VAL A 289 -10.31 -15.43 -49.27
N ALA A 290 -9.38 -14.80 -50.01
CA ALA A 290 -8.18 -14.09 -49.49
C ALA A 290 -7.71 -12.91 -50.39
N ARG A 291 -6.86 -11.98 -49.87
CA ARG A 291 -5.80 -11.18 -50.58
C ARG A 291 -5.03 -10.17 -49.67
N ILE A 292 -4.07 -9.41 -50.24
CA ILE A 292 -2.97 -8.61 -49.58
C ILE A 292 -2.85 -7.18 -50.20
N PRO A 293 -2.44 -6.12 -49.45
CA PRO A 293 -1.55 -5.02 -49.97
C PRO A 293 -0.53 -4.41 -48.94
N ALA A 294 0.21 -3.30 -49.25
CA ALA A 294 1.44 -2.86 -48.52
C ALA A 294 1.88 -1.34 -48.50
N SER A 295 2.76 -0.96 -47.53
CA SER A 295 3.97 -0.05 -47.51
C SER A 295 4.03 1.53 -47.62
N LYS A 296 4.67 2.18 -46.58
CA LYS A 296 5.74 3.28 -46.48
C LYS A 296 5.68 4.76 -47.02
N LEU A 297 6.25 5.78 -46.28
CA LEU A 297 7.14 6.94 -46.70
C LEU A 297 7.60 8.00 -45.59
N THR A 298 8.39 9.10 -45.88
CA THR A 298 9.32 9.86 -44.91
C THR A 298 9.82 11.35 -45.22
N ALA A 299 10.29 12.17 -44.20
CA ALA A 299 11.50 13.14 -44.11
C ALA A 299 11.51 14.76 -44.17
N TYR A 300 12.61 15.44 -43.65
CA TYR A 300 13.21 16.87 -43.82
C TYR A 300 12.80 18.15 -42.93
N PHE A 301 13.51 19.32 -42.66
CA PHE A 301 14.95 19.85 -42.58
C PHE A 301 15.31 21.15 -41.66
N PHE A 302 16.04 22.27 -42.06
CA PHE A 302 16.91 23.22 -41.20
C PHE A 302 17.09 24.81 -41.49
N SER A 303 17.55 25.64 -40.48
CA SER A 303 18.50 26.88 -40.45
C SER A 303 18.17 28.34 -41.01
N ASN A 304 18.98 29.48 -40.89
CA ASN A 304 19.66 30.32 -39.80
C ASN A 304 20.46 31.64 -40.31
N SER A 305 20.63 32.82 -39.60
CA SER A 305 21.60 34.01 -39.89
C SER A 305 21.66 35.31 -38.94
N THR A 306 22.54 36.36 -39.18
CA THR A 306 22.97 37.56 -38.29
C THR A 306 22.79 39.01 -38.91
N VAL A 307 23.28 40.25 -38.55
CA VAL A 307 24.37 41.01 -37.73
C VAL A 307 23.95 42.57 -37.51
N ILE A 308 24.58 43.77 -37.18
CA ILE A 308 25.87 44.57 -36.83
C ILE A 308 25.48 46.09 -36.37
N GLU A 309 26.14 47.28 -36.08
CA GLU A 309 27.45 47.98 -35.67
C GLU A 309 27.30 49.55 -35.27
N THR A 310 28.31 50.26 -34.67
CA THR A 310 28.60 51.76 -34.44
C THR A 310 28.53 52.47 -33.01
N THR A 311 28.76 53.81 -32.85
CA THR A 311 29.54 54.46 -31.71
C THR A 311 28.99 55.73 -30.95
N SER A 312 29.17 55.86 -29.62
CA SER A 312 29.21 57.17 -28.83
C SER A 312 29.63 57.04 -27.33
N ALA A 313 29.84 58.17 -26.58
CA ALA A 313 30.86 58.33 -25.50
C ALA A 313 30.59 59.33 -24.30
N LEU A 314 31.51 59.30 -23.29
CA LEU A 314 31.98 60.29 -22.25
C LEU A 314 31.12 60.74 -21.02
N MET A 315 31.39 60.19 -19.80
CA MET A 315 31.38 60.94 -18.50
C MET A 315 32.01 60.16 -17.31
N CYS A 316 31.95 60.70 -16.08
CA CYS A 316 32.63 60.20 -14.85
C CYS A 316 32.08 58.88 -14.28
N ASP A 317 32.51 57.78 -14.89
CA ASP A 317 32.39 56.41 -14.38
C ASP A 317 33.58 55.57 -14.88
N VAL A 318 33.77 54.36 -14.34
CA VAL A 318 34.48 53.31 -15.11
C VAL A 318 33.50 52.73 -16.14
N SER A 319 33.10 53.57 -17.10
CA SER A 319 32.28 53.18 -18.25
C SER A 319 33.10 52.30 -19.18
N VAL A 320 32.94 50.98 -19.06
CA VAL A 320 33.55 50.04 -20.00
C VAL A 320 32.65 49.94 -21.23
N TYR A 321 33.02 50.66 -22.29
CA TYR A 321 32.35 50.63 -23.59
C TYR A 321 32.58 49.28 -24.28
N MET A 322 31.74 48.29 -23.98
CA MET A 322 31.68 47.03 -24.72
C MET A 322 30.72 47.17 -25.90
N LYS A 323 31.29 47.29 -27.10
CA LYS A 323 30.55 47.59 -28.34
C LYS A 323 29.93 46.32 -28.93
N PHE A 324 28.69 46.02 -28.55
CA PHE A 324 27.87 44.95 -29.15
C PHE A 324 26.78 45.55 -30.06
N HIS A 325 26.72 45.10 -31.32
CA HIS A 325 25.62 45.37 -32.27
C HIS A 325 25.12 46.84 -32.31
N GLY A 326 26.04 47.80 -32.33
CA GLY A 326 25.72 49.23 -32.51
C GLY A 326 25.06 49.96 -31.34
N VAL A 327 24.79 49.27 -30.22
CA VAL A 327 24.26 49.92 -29.02
C VAL A 327 25.41 50.13 -28.02
N SER A 328 25.69 51.41 -27.72
CA SER A 328 26.70 51.80 -26.72
C SER A 328 26.15 51.60 -25.30
N VAL A 329 26.10 50.35 -24.84
CA VAL A 329 25.68 50.02 -23.46
C VAL A 329 26.81 50.38 -22.50
N SER A 330 26.68 51.52 -21.82
CA SER A 330 27.60 51.91 -20.74
C SER A 330 27.34 51.05 -19.50
N CYS A 331 28.05 49.92 -19.40
CA CYS A 331 28.07 49.11 -18.19
C CYS A 331 28.83 49.85 -17.07
N ARG A 332 28.07 50.58 -16.24
CA ARG A 332 28.54 51.26 -15.05
C ARG A 332 28.94 50.25 -13.96
N ILE A 333 30.21 49.86 -13.92
CA ILE A 333 30.72 48.92 -12.92
C ILE A 333 30.72 49.62 -11.55
N ARG A 334 29.92 49.12 -10.62
CA ARG A 334 29.86 49.60 -9.23
C ARG A 334 30.65 48.68 -8.31
N PHE A 335 31.24 49.26 -7.29
CA PHE A 335 31.93 48.57 -6.20
C PHE A 335 31.53 49.23 -4.87
N SER A 336 31.82 48.59 -3.74
CA SER A 336 31.59 49.15 -2.41
C SER A 336 32.65 48.69 -1.42
N HIS A 337 33.00 49.60 -0.51
CA HIS A 337 33.96 49.37 0.57
C HIS A 337 33.28 48.67 1.74
N LEU A 338 33.89 47.62 2.27
CA LEU A 338 33.36 46.83 3.39
C LEU A 338 33.74 47.43 4.75
N GLY A 339 32.95 47.14 5.80
CA GLY A 339 33.31 47.44 7.19
C GLY A 339 34.31 46.45 7.82
N SER A 340 34.71 45.43 7.07
CA SER A 340 35.51 44.28 7.51
C SER A 340 36.58 43.91 6.48
N HIS A 341 37.58 43.15 6.91
CA HIS A 341 38.50 42.47 6.00
C HIS A 341 37.98 41.11 5.57
N TYR A 342 38.37 40.67 4.37
CA TYR A 342 38.34 39.25 4.00
C TYR A 342 39.53 38.51 4.65
N ASP A 343 39.25 37.39 5.31
CA ASP A 343 40.25 36.34 5.53
C ASP A 343 40.09 35.29 4.43
N GLY A 344 41.18 34.92 3.76
CA GLY A 344 41.17 34.17 2.51
C GLY A 344 42.40 34.42 1.65
N THR A 345 42.57 33.63 0.58
CA THR A 345 43.69 33.81 -0.35
C THR A 345 43.37 34.86 -1.41
N PHE A 346 44.41 35.54 -1.88
CA PHE A 346 44.34 36.49 -2.98
C PHE A 346 45.29 36.07 -4.11
N GLY A 347 45.07 36.60 -5.31
CA GLY A 347 46.02 36.54 -6.42
C GLY A 347 47.21 37.48 -6.24
N GLU A 348 48.04 37.59 -7.28
CA GLU A 348 49.22 38.46 -7.32
C GLU A 348 48.86 39.94 -7.07
N GLU A 349 49.75 40.66 -6.39
CA GLU A 349 49.60 42.09 -6.09
C GLU A 349 50.04 42.98 -7.26
N VAL A 350 49.08 43.43 -8.07
CA VAL A 350 49.32 44.30 -9.23
C VAL A 350 49.31 45.77 -8.80
N GLY A 351 50.34 46.53 -9.17
CA GLY A 351 50.40 47.98 -8.91
C GLY A 351 49.28 48.75 -9.63
N VAL A 352 48.59 49.65 -8.90
CA VAL A 352 47.50 50.49 -9.42
C VAL A 352 47.65 51.95 -8.97
N SER A 353 47.18 52.88 -9.79
CA SER A 353 47.06 54.30 -9.43
C SER A 353 45.75 54.60 -8.67
N ARG A 354 44.66 53.92 -9.06
CA ARG A 354 43.27 54.23 -8.65
C ARG A 354 42.44 52.96 -8.41
N VAL A 355 41.47 53.07 -7.49
CA VAL A 355 40.53 51.98 -7.15
C VAL A 355 39.76 51.45 -8.37
N GLY A 356 39.45 52.32 -9.33
CA GLY A 356 38.78 51.94 -10.58
C GLY A 356 39.57 50.97 -11.48
N GLU A 357 40.91 50.97 -11.41
CA GLU A 357 41.75 50.01 -12.14
C GLU A 357 41.63 48.61 -11.51
N CYS A 358 41.67 48.55 -10.18
CA CYS A 358 41.45 47.30 -9.43
C CYS A 358 40.03 46.76 -9.63
N THR A 359 39.03 47.64 -9.62
CA THR A 359 37.63 47.35 -9.97
C THR A 359 37.51 46.75 -11.38
N LEU A 360 38.22 47.33 -12.37
CA LEU A 360 38.23 46.85 -13.75
C LEU A 360 38.95 45.50 -13.89
N MET A 361 40.02 45.26 -13.12
CA MET A 361 40.70 43.96 -13.08
C MET A 361 39.81 42.90 -12.43
N ALA A 362 39.12 43.20 -11.34
CA ALA A 362 38.14 42.31 -10.71
C ALA A 362 37.03 41.93 -11.70
N PHE A 363 36.43 42.92 -12.37
CA PHE A 363 35.41 42.72 -13.42
C PHE A 363 35.92 41.83 -14.56
N LYS A 364 37.08 42.14 -15.14
CA LYS A 364 37.66 41.38 -16.27
C LYS A 364 37.95 39.92 -15.90
N ASN A 365 38.36 39.65 -14.67
CA ASN A 365 38.63 38.31 -14.16
C ASN A 365 37.38 37.65 -13.51
N LYS A 366 36.18 38.26 -13.64
CA LYS A 366 34.90 37.84 -13.04
C LYS A 366 34.91 37.70 -11.50
N LYS A 367 35.94 38.19 -10.81
CA LYS A 367 36.10 38.07 -9.35
C LYS A 367 35.29 39.13 -8.63
N ILE A 368 34.48 38.71 -7.64
CA ILE A 368 33.58 39.59 -6.92
C ILE A 368 34.24 40.36 -5.76
N GLY A 369 35.24 39.79 -5.10
CA GLY A 369 36.01 40.45 -4.04
C GLY A 369 37.39 40.92 -4.51
N PHE A 370 37.85 42.07 -4.02
CA PHE A 370 39.23 42.53 -4.20
C PHE A 370 39.73 43.34 -3.01
N ARG A 371 41.06 43.34 -2.83
CA ARG A 371 41.80 44.06 -1.80
C ARG A 371 42.68 45.12 -2.44
N ILE A 372 42.77 46.28 -1.81
CA ILE A 372 43.77 47.30 -2.11
C ILE A 372 44.62 47.53 -0.86
N LYS A 373 45.94 47.48 -1.01
CA LYS A 373 46.88 47.96 0.02
C LYS A 373 47.43 49.32 -0.39
N VAL A 374 47.68 50.20 0.57
CA VAL A 374 48.26 51.53 0.37
C VAL A 374 49.55 51.60 1.17
N ASN A 375 50.71 51.55 0.51
CA ASN A 375 52.01 51.61 1.17
C ASN A 375 52.76 52.88 0.73
N GLU A 376 52.86 53.84 1.65
CA GLU A 376 53.50 55.17 1.54
C GLU A 376 52.99 56.05 0.38
N GLN A 377 53.22 55.65 -0.86
CA GLN A 377 52.70 56.31 -2.08
C GLN A 377 52.18 55.31 -3.14
N LYS A 378 52.52 54.02 -3.02
CA LYS A 378 52.11 52.98 -3.98
C LYS A 378 50.84 52.30 -3.50
N LYS A 379 49.96 51.95 -4.44
CA LYS A 379 48.80 51.10 -4.17
C LYS A 379 48.94 49.80 -4.94
N THR A 380 48.67 48.68 -4.29
CA THR A 380 48.58 47.37 -4.94
C THR A 380 47.15 46.87 -4.89
N CYS A 381 46.78 46.08 -5.89
CA CYS A 381 45.48 45.44 -6.06
C CYS A 381 45.68 43.93 -6.05
N ALA A 382 44.90 43.22 -5.23
CA ALA A 382 44.87 41.76 -5.23
C ALA A 382 43.42 41.28 -5.36
N LEU A 383 43.16 40.35 -6.27
CA LEU A 383 41.82 39.78 -6.47
C LEU A 383 41.59 38.61 -5.51
N LEU A 384 40.42 38.53 -4.87
CA LEU A 384 40.11 37.44 -3.94
C LEU A 384 39.97 36.12 -4.71
N THR A 385 40.70 35.08 -4.27
CA THR A 385 40.70 33.76 -4.93
C THR A 385 39.99 32.70 -4.11
N THR A 386 40.10 32.74 -2.78
CA THR A 386 39.28 31.95 -1.84
C THR A 386 38.85 32.81 -0.66
N PHE A 387 37.76 32.44 -0.01
CA PHE A 387 37.20 33.13 1.17
C PHE A 387 37.06 32.15 2.33
N LYS A 388 37.47 32.57 3.53
CA LYS A 388 37.38 31.80 4.78
C LYS A 388 36.43 32.43 5.80
N ARG A 389 36.50 33.74 6.02
CA ARG A 389 35.66 34.50 6.98
C ARG A 389 35.81 36.00 6.79
N PHE A 390 35.02 36.78 7.51
CA PHE A 390 35.27 38.21 7.71
C PHE A 390 35.98 38.47 9.04
N THR A 391 36.90 39.44 9.05
CA THR A 391 37.70 39.85 10.23
C THR A 391 37.67 41.36 10.43
N THR A 392 38.07 41.81 11.63
CA THR A 392 38.08 43.23 12.01
C THR A 392 39.12 44.05 11.23
N LEU A 393 38.81 45.33 11.00
CA LEU A 393 39.73 46.32 10.42
C LEU A 393 40.91 46.59 11.37
N ASN A 394 41.99 45.82 11.21
CA ASN A 394 43.19 45.92 12.06
C ASN A 394 44.34 46.71 11.40
N ASP A 395 44.29 46.95 10.09
CA ASP A 395 45.28 47.74 9.34
C ASP A 395 44.58 48.76 8.43
N SER A 396 44.74 50.05 8.75
CA SER A 396 44.16 51.18 7.99
C SER A 396 44.69 51.31 6.55
N ASN A 397 45.82 50.66 6.25
CA ASN A 397 46.43 50.64 4.92
C ASN A 397 45.79 49.62 3.98
N ILE A 398 45.04 48.65 4.52
CA ILE A 398 44.30 47.64 3.76
C ILE A 398 42.85 48.10 3.63
N ARG A 399 42.29 47.98 2.42
CA ARG A 399 40.87 48.23 2.16
C ARG A 399 40.30 47.16 1.25
N ASP A 400 39.23 46.53 1.70
CA ASP A 400 38.55 45.46 0.97
C ASP A 400 37.24 45.94 0.38
N TYR A 401 36.97 45.46 -0.83
CA TYR A 401 35.85 45.89 -1.66
C TYR A 401 35.13 44.68 -2.25
N ILE A 402 33.84 44.86 -2.48
CA ILE A 402 33.00 43.93 -3.23
C ILE A 402 32.47 44.62 -4.50
N LEU A 403 32.41 43.90 -5.62
CA LEU A 403 31.70 44.35 -6.81
C LEU A 403 30.19 44.21 -6.61
N THR A 404 29.45 45.22 -7.05
CA THR A 404 28.02 45.33 -6.78
C THR A 404 27.25 45.47 -8.08
N THR A 405 26.38 44.51 -8.38
CA THR A 405 25.67 44.44 -9.66
C THR A 405 24.27 45.04 -9.63
N SER A 406 23.73 45.41 -8.46
CA SER A 406 22.39 45.98 -8.37
C SER A 406 22.29 47.33 -9.08
N ILE A 407 21.32 47.42 -9.98
CA ILE A 407 21.05 48.60 -10.82
C ILE A 407 20.13 49.59 -10.08
N SER A 408 19.35 49.14 -9.09
CA SER A 408 18.29 49.91 -8.39
C SER A 408 18.77 51.20 -7.74
N ASP A 409 19.92 51.15 -7.06
CA ASP A 409 20.34 52.23 -6.17
C ASP A 409 20.88 53.42 -6.98
N GLN A 410 20.18 54.56 -6.99
CA GLN A 410 20.68 55.79 -7.61
C GLN A 410 21.68 56.57 -6.72
N VAL A 411 21.85 56.18 -5.45
CA VAL A 411 22.60 56.95 -4.45
C VAL A 411 24.05 56.48 -4.33
N CYS A 412 24.98 57.19 -4.97
CA CYS A 412 26.43 56.99 -4.84
C CYS A 412 27.06 57.97 -3.84
N THR A 413 26.79 57.80 -2.54
CA THR A 413 27.49 58.55 -1.47
C THR A 413 28.91 58.02 -1.29
N VAL A 414 29.89 58.77 -1.81
CA VAL A 414 31.30 58.35 -2.03
C VAL A 414 32.03 57.80 -0.79
N ASN A 415 31.63 58.19 0.42
CA ASN A 415 32.33 57.87 1.68
C ASN A 415 31.56 56.96 2.64
N ALA A 416 30.39 56.43 2.27
CA ALA A 416 29.63 55.51 3.12
C ALA A 416 30.15 54.08 2.96
N ALA A 417 30.81 53.53 3.99
CA ALA A 417 30.96 52.08 4.10
C ALA A 417 29.57 51.44 4.20
N LYS A 418 29.35 50.34 3.49
CA LYS A 418 28.06 49.62 3.47
C LYS A 418 28.24 48.24 4.11
N ASN A 419 27.34 47.90 5.02
CA ASN A 419 27.31 46.65 5.76
C ASN A 419 27.32 45.44 4.80
N VAL A 420 28.20 44.46 5.07
CA VAL A 420 28.39 43.24 4.26
C VAL A 420 27.07 42.51 3.98
N THR A 421 26.23 42.37 5.01
CA THR A 421 24.88 41.77 4.95
C THR A 421 23.97 42.40 3.87
N GLY A 422 24.10 43.69 3.59
CA GLY A 422 23.27 44.41 2.63
C GLY A 422 23.55 44.08 1.16
N PHE A 423 24.71 43.49 0.85
CA PHE A 423 25.06 43.11 -0.53
C PHE A 423 24.69 41.67 -0.87
N ILE A 424 24.84 40.77 0.10
CA ILE A 424 24.82 39.33 -0.16
C ILE A 424 23.40 38.74 -0.11
N SER A 425 22.39 39.59 0.17
CA SER A 425 20.96 39.28 -0.01
C SER A 425 20.53 39.20 -1.48
N GLY A 426 21.36 39.65 -2.43
CA GLY A 426 21.08 39.57 -3.87
C GLY A 426 21.30 38.17 -4.46
N GLN A 427 20.47 37.79 -5.45
CA GLN A 427 20.69 36.58 -6.23
C GLN A 427 21.84 36.76 -7.23
N CYS A 428 22.73 35.77 -7.34
CA CYS A 428 23.81 35.77 -8.33
C CYS A 428 23.35 35.12 -9.64
N THR A 429 23.49 35.81 -10.78
CA THR A 429 23.22 35.22 -12.09
C THR A 429 24.47 34.45 -12.56
N THR A 430 24.29 33.15 -12.79
CA THR A 430 25.38 32.16 -12.89
C THR A 430 26.25 32.22 -14.14
N ASP A 431 26.01 33.17 -15.06
CA ASP A 431 26.71 33.30 -16.34
C ASP A 431 27.94 34.23 -16.31
N ARG A 432 27.98 35.19 -15.36
CA ARG A 432 28.90 36.34 -15.43
C ARG A 432 29.94 36.47 -14.31
N TRP A 433 29.76 35.79 -13.18
CA TRP A 433 30.48 36.12 -11.95
C TRP A 433 30.96 34.89 -11.18
N ASP A 434 31.91 35.10 -10.28
CA ASP A 434 32.32 34.16 -9.24
C ASP A 434 31.21 33.98 -8.18
N CYS A 435 30.09 33.37 -8.59
CA CYS A 435 28.94 33.15 -7.74
C CYS A 435 29.24 32.16 -6.61
N GLU A 436 30.08 31.15 -6.84
CA GLU A 436 30.48 30.19 -5.79
C GLU A 436 31.12 30.91 -4.58
N LEU A 437 31.99 31.89 -4.84
CA LEU A 437 32.62 32.71 -3.81
C LEU A 437 31.60 33.61 -3.08
N LEU A 438 30.62 34.18 -3.80
CA LEU A 438 29.54 34.97 -3.19
C LEU A 438 28.60 34.11 -2.34
N GLU A 439 28.28 32.90 -2.77
CA GLU A 439 27.45 31.98 -1.99
C GLU A 439 28.18 31.49 -0.74
N LYS A 440 29.50 31.26 -0.79
CA LYS A 440 30.32 31.02 0.41
C LYS A 440 30.32 32.21 1.38
N MET A 441 30.35 33.45 0.90
CA MET A 441 30.17 34.64 1.75
C MET A 441 28.76 34.73 2.34
N ARG A 442 27.72 34.39 1.56
CA ARG A 442 26.31 34.37 2.00
C ARG A 442 26.11 33.40 3.14
N ASP A 443 26.60 32.19 2.95
CA ASP A 443 26.47 31.09 3.88
C ASP A 443 27.22 31.40 5.20
N TYR A 444 28.40 32.02 5.12
CA TYR A 444 29.11 32.53 6.29
C TYR A 444 28.33 33.62 7.04
N CYS A 445 27.76 34.59 6.33
CA CYS A 445 26.91 35.63 6.93
C CYS A 445 25.65 35.05 7.61
N MET A 446 24.99 34.07 6.98
CA MET A 446 23.85 33.36 7.59
C MET A 446 24.27 32.53 8.81
N PHE A 447 25.49 31.99 8.82
CA PHE A 447 26.05 31.21 9.93
C PHE A 447 26.41 32.07 11.15
N VAL A 448 27.10 33.18 10.93
CA VAL A 448 27.47 34.14 11.98
C VAL A 448 26.24 34.87 12.53
N GLY A 449 25.24 35.14 11.70
CA GLY A 449 24.00 35.83 12.06
C GLY A 449 23.81 37.08 11.21
N SER A 450 22.66 37.20 10.53
CA SER A 450 22.30 38.34 9.69
C SER A 450 22.05 39.64 10.47
N ASP A 451 22.00 39.56 11.80
CA ASP A 451 21.98 40.67 12.75
C ASP A 451 23.36 41.33 12.94
N LYS A 452 24.47 40.65 12.57
CA LYS A 452 25.82 41.23 12.61
C LYS A 452 26.12 41.91 11.26
N PRO A 453 26.21 43.25 11.20
CA PRO A 453 26.19 43.99 9.92
C PRO A 453 27.31 43.59 8.95
N ASP A 454 28.52 43.40 9.47
CA ASP A 454 29.72 43.01 8.71
C ASP A 454 30.05 41.51 8.80
N CYS A 455 29.12 40.68 9.28
CA CYS A 455 29.26 39.23 9.36
C CYS A 455 30.50 38.71 10.13
N ILE A 456 31.11 39.50 11.02
CA ILE A 456 32.30 39.09 11.78
C ILE A 456 31.89 38.12 12.91
N SER A 457 32.48 36.92 12.95
CA SER A 457 32.27 35.97 14.04
C SER A 457 32.82 36.49 15.37
N SER A 458 32.05 36.29 16.45
CA SER A 458 32.47 36.59 17.83
C SER A 458 33.35 35.50 18.43
N THR A 459 33.34 34.30 17.86
CA THR A 459 34.06 33.10 18.32
C THR A 459 35.24 32.74 17.41
N GLY A 460 35.41 33.45 16.28
CA GLY A 460 36.52 33.30 15.34
C GLY A 460 36.37 32.20 14.30
N VAL A 461 35.29 31.42 14.33
CA VAL A 461 34.99 30.33 13.37
C VAL A 461 35.08 30.77 11.90
N SER A 462 35.63 29.89 11.06
CA SER A 462 35.77 30.05 9.60
C SER A 462 34.74 29.19 8.84
N MET A 463 34.68 29.33 7.52
CA MET A 463 33.92 28.44 6.64
C MET A 463 34.32 26.96 6.75
N GLU A 464 35.52 26.65 7.23
CA GLU A 464 35.96 25.27 7.47
C GLU A 464 35.22 24.64 8.66
N ASP A 465 34.74 25.46 9.60
CA ASP A 465 33.84 25.06 10.69
C ASP A 465 32.35 24.99 10.25
N VAL A 466 32.03 25.42 9.01
CA VAL A 466 30.67 25.47 8.45
C VAL A 466 30.36 24.25 7.55
N GLU A 467 31.38 23.50 7.13
CA GLU A 467 31.23 22.31 6.29
C GLU A 467 30.82 21.07 7.09
N CYS A 468 29.84 20.32 6.58
CA CYS A 468 29.39 19.08 7.20
C CYS A 468 30.35 17.91 6.92
N PRO A 469 30.45 16.91 7.82
CA PRO A 469 31.22 15.70 7.58
C PRO A 469 30.80 15.00 6.27
N LYS A 470 31.79 14.48 5.52
CA LYS A 470 31.55 13.82 4.23
C LYS A 470 30.50 12.70 4.33
N GLY A 471 29.45 12.76 3.50
CA GLY A 471 28.27 11.91 3.61
C GLY A 471 27.08 12.56 4.34
N GLN A 472 27.20 13.84 4.73
CA GLN A 472 26.14 14.63 5.35
C GLN A 472 25.92 15.96 4.61
N ASN A 473 24.66 16.32 4.42
CA ASN A 473 24.21 17.60 3.90
C ASN A 473 23.96 18.61 5.03
N ARG A 474 24.30 19.88 4.78
CA ARG A 474 23.96 21.01 5.65
C ARG A 474 22.48 21.34 5.50
N VAL A 475 21.68 21.01 6.52
CA VAL A 475 20.22 21.14 6.48
C VAL A 475 19.69 22.45 7.08
N ALA A 476 20.39 23.00 8.06
CA ALA A 476 20.07 24.31 8.62
C ALA A 476 21.30 24.90 9.32
N VAL A 477 21.23 26.20 9.60
CA VAL A 477 22.26 26.92 10.33
C VAL A 477 21.60 27.89 11.28
N LYS A 478 22.07 27.95 12.54
CA LYS A 478 21.39 28.75 13.58
C LYS A 478 22.37 29.15 14.70
N LYS A 479 22.75 30.42 14.74
CA LYS A 479 23.61 31.05 15.78
C LYS A 479 24.94 30.31 15.97
N GLU A 480 25.83 30.38 14.97
CA GLU A 480 27.18 29.77 15.01
C GLU A 480 27.19 28.23 15.20
N VAL A 481 26.03 27.55 15.06
CA VAL A 481 25.91 26.08 15.04
C VAL A 481 25.41 25.61 13.66
N VAL A 482 26.16 24.70 13.05
CA VAL A 482 25.77 23.96 11.83
C VAL A 482 24.88 22.77 12.22
N LEU A 483 23.79 22.56 11.50
CA LEU A 483 23.01 21.34 11.58
C LEU A 483 23.20 20.53 10.29
N CYS A 484 23.72 19.31 10.46
CA CYS A 484 24.02 18.36 9.40
C CYS A 484 23.12 17.13 9.52
N CYS A 485 22.63 16.61 8.40
CA CYS A 485 21.94 15.32 8.31
C CYS A 485 22.60 14.43 7.26
N PRO A 486 22.51 13.09 7.36
CA PRO A 486 22.92 12.18 6.29
C PRO A 486 22.34 12.55 4.92
N GLU A 487 23.06 12.22 3.84
CA GLU A 487 22.54 12.37 2.47
C GLU A 487 21.21 11.62 2.30
N GLY A 488 20.15 12.33 1.87
CA GLY A 488 18.78 11.82 1.74
C GLY A 488 17.88 12.05 2.97
N GLU A 489 18.40 12.66 4.04
CA GLU A 489 17.63 13.04 5.23
C GLU A 489 17.47 14.57 5.37
N ILE A 490 16.33 14.98 5.95
CA ILE A 490 15.96 16.36 6.25
C ILE A 490 15.89 16.60 7.76
N LEU A 491 16.13 17.84 8.17
CA LEU A 491 15.95 18.27 9.56
C LEU A 491 14.46 18.22 9.93
N THR A 492 14.12 17.46 10.98
CA THR A 492 12.76 17.45 11.55
C THR A 492 12.68 18.19 12.89
N GLU A 493 13.72 18.12 13.73
CA GLU A 493 13.81 18.85 15.00
C GLU A 493 15.27 19.21 15.33
N GLN A 494 15.50 20.20 16.21
CA GLN A 494 16.82 20.48 16.80
C GLN A 494 16.72 20.31 18.32
N ARG A 495 17.56 19.46 18.91
CA ARG A 495 17.55 19.20 20.36
C ARG A 495 18.97 19.16 20.92
N ASN A 496 19.23 19.91 22.00
CA ASN A 496 20.54 20.00 22.65
C ASN A 496 21.71 20.30 21.69
N GLY A 497 21.47 21.16 20.70
CA GLY A 497 22.44 21.51 19.65
C GLY A 497 22.57 20.50 18.50
N LYS A 498 22.08 19.26 18.66
CA LYS A 498 22.09 18.23 17.61
C LYS A 498 20.93 18.41 16.63
N ALA A 499 21.16 17.99 15.39
CA ALA A 499 20.12 17.77 14.39
C ALA A 499 19.39 16.45 14.68
N LEU A 500 18.06 16.45 14.58
CA LEU A 500 17.25 15.24 14.52
C LEU A 500 16.72 15.12 13.09
N CYS A 501 17.20 14.09 12.42
CA CYS A 501 17.06 13.89 10.97
C CYS A 501 16.08 12.76 10.68
N CYS A 502 15.32 12.90 9.59
CA CYS A 502 14.50 11.83 9.03
C CYS A 502 14.64 11.80 7.50
N PRO A 503 14.57 10.62 6.85
CA PRO A 503 14.46 10.53 5.39
C PRO A 503 13.26 11.35 4.87
N GLU A 504 13.39 12.02 3.72
CA GLU A 504 12.41 13.01 3.18
C GLU A 504 10.93 12.61 3.26
N LYS A 505 10.62 11.31 3.14
CA LYS A 505 9.25 10.78 3.09
C LYS A 505 8.71 10.35 4.45
N LYS A 506 9.51 10.45 5.51
CA LYS A 506 9.18 10.02 6.88
C LYS A 506 9.00 11.21 7.82
N VAL A 507 8.10 11.03 8.78
CA VAL A 507 7.83 12.00 9.84
C VAL A 507 8.42 11.50 11.16
N LEU A 508 9.04 12.42 11.90
CA LEU A 508 9.46 12.19 13.29
C LEU A 508 8.22 11.89 14.15
N LYS A 509 8.23 10.78 14.89
CA LYS A 509 7.18 10.42 15.85
C LYS A 509 7.62 10.58 17.31
N GLU A 510 8.90 10.33 17.59
CA GLU A 510 9.48 10.37 18.93
C GLU A 510 11.01 10.52 18.84
N VAL A 511 11.63 11.00 19.92
CA VAL A 511 13.08 11.01 20.11
C VAL A 511 13.40 10.13 21.32
N LEU A 512 13.99 8.96 21.08
CA LEU A 512 14.29 7.95 22.11
C LEU A 512 15.81 7.82 22.23
N ASN A 513 16.37 8.13 23.40
CA ASN A 513 17.83 8.13 23.66
C ASN A 513 18.62 8.91 22.58
N ASP A 514 18.29 10.19 22.40
CA ASP A 514 18.81 11.10 21.35
C ASP A 514 18.62 10.61 19.89
N THR A 515 17.94 9.47 19.66
CA THR A 515 17.73 8.89 18.33
C THR A 515 16.34 9.25 17.80
N ALA A 516 16.28 9.77 16.58
CA ALA A 516 15.03 10.09 15.89
C ALA A 516 14.27 8.82 15.46
N ILE A 517 13.00 8.69 15.86
CA ILE A 517 12.11 7.60 15.44
C ILE A 517 11.25 8.10 14.28
N CYS A 518 11.72 7.83 13.06
CA CYS A 518 11.11 8.28 11.81
C CYS A 518 10.22 7.20 11.20
N CYS A 519 8.92 7.47 11.08
CA CYS A 519 7.94 6.54 10.50
C CYS A 519 7.36 7.08 9.19
N ASP A 520 6.85 6.21 8.31
CA ASP A 520 6.08 6.70 7.16
C ASP A 520 4.76 7.31 7.67
N PRO A 521 4.17 8.33 7.01
CA PRO A 521 3.02 9.07 7.56
C PRO A 521 1.81 8.19 7.91
N THR A 522 1.63 7.08 7.19
CA THR A 522 0.55 6.11 7.37
C THR A 522 0.84 5.00 8.38
N ASP A 523 2.03 4.96 8.99
CA ASP A 523 2.41 3.89 9.91
C ASP A 523 1.69 4.01 11.27
N ASN A 524 1.30 2.85 11.80
CA ASN A 524 0.85 2.71 13.17
C ASN A 524 2.07 2.78 14.11
N TYR A 525 1.98 3.62 15.14
CA TYR A 525 3.05 3.91 16.08
C TYR A 525 2.47 4.07 17.50
N GLU A 526 3.21 3.65 18.53
CA GLU A 526 2.84 3.71 19.95
C GLU A 526 4.02 4.30 20.73
N GLN A 527 3.74 5.25 21.64
CA GLN A 527 4.77 6.00 22.35
C GLN A 527 5.67 5.11 23.23
N GLY A 528 6.96 5.41 23.31
CA GLY A 528 7.96 4.66 24.07
C GLY A 528 8.35 3.31 23.47
N THR A 529 7.77 2.90 22.32
CA THR A 529 8.09 1.60 21.68
C THR A 529 9.26 1.67 20.71
N GLY A 530 9.64 2.88 20.25
CA GLY A 530 10.68 3.08 19.23
C GLY A 530 10.41 2.36 17.90
N ARG A 531 9.16 1.99 17.58
CA ARG A 531 8.83 1.15 16.41
C ARG A 531 7.64 1.68 15.60
N CYS A 532 7.86 1.75 14.30
CA CYS A 532 6.85 1.99 13.28
C CYS A 532 6.33 0.65 12.75
N CYS A 533 5.01 0.53 12.51
CA CYS A 533 4.43 -0.61 11.81
C CYS A 533 3.64 -0.15 10.57
N PRO A 534 3.87 -0.76 9.39
CA PRO A 534 3.10 -0.46 8.18
C PRO A 534 1.59 -0.47 8.43
N SER A 535 0.85 0.45 7.80
CA SER A 535 -0.57 0.74 8.04
C SER A 535 -1.53 -0.47 8.21
N ARG A 536 -1.23 -1.62 7.61
CA ARG A 536 -2.00 -2.88 7.70
C ARG A 536 -1.66 -3.76 8.91
N LEU A 537 -0.66 -3.37 9.71
CA LEU A 537 -0.13 -4.07 10.87
C LEU A 537 -0.21 -3.15 12.10
N VAL A 538 -0.65 -3.69 13.23
CA VAL A 538 -0.65 -3.01 14.53
C VAL A 538 0.59 -3.41 15.32
N LEU A 539 1.04 -2.54 16.22
CA LEU A 539 2.01 -2.90 17.25
C LEU A 539 1.40 -3.95 18.18
N SER A 540 2.20 -4.93 18.54
CA SER A 540 1.77 -6.12 19.27
C SER A 540 2.86 -6.57 20.23
N LYS A 541 2.48 -6.81 21.49
CA LYS A 541 3.37 -7.21 22.59
C LYS A 541 3.30 -8.73 22.76
N SER A 542 4.44 -9.39 22.83
CA SER A 542 4.54 -10.81 23.19
C SER A 542 4.30 -11.01 24.69
N SER A 543 4.10 -12.26 25.11
CA SER A 543 4.10 -12.64 26.53
C SER A 543 5.46 -12.45 27.24
N SER A 544 6.49 -11.96 26.54
CA SER A 544 7.80 -11.56 27.09
C SER A 544 8.02 -10.04 27.04
N GLY A 545 6.96 -9.25 26.82
CA GLY A 545 7.03 -7.78 26.71
C GLY A 545 7.71 -7.26 25.43
N SER A 546 8.14 -8.15 24.54
CA SER A 546 8.83 -7.80 23.30
C SER A 546 7.81 -7.30 22.27
N ILE A 547 8.13 -6.26 21.49
CA ILE A 547 7.17 -5.58 20.61
C ILE A 547 7.49 -5.85 19.13
N GLY A 548 6.48 -6.20 18.33
CA GLY A 548 6.60 -6.38 16.88
C GLY A 548 5.31 -6.06 16.13
N CYS A 549 5.39 -6.05 14.79
CA CYS A 549 4.30 -5.63 13.91
C CYS A 549 3.46 -6.83 13.46
N CYS A 550 2.17 -6.86 13.79
CA CYS A 550 1.28 -7.97 13.51
C CYS A 550 -0.07 -7.56 12.90
N PRO A 551 -0.70 -8.41 12.07
CA PRO A 551 -2.09 -8.19 11.65
C PRO A 551 -3.03 -8.09 12.86
N LYS A 552 -4.04 -7.22 12.81
CA LYS A 552 -5.02 -7.03 13.89
C LYS A 552 -5.63 -8.38 14.31
N GLY A 553 -5.64 -8.67 15.61
CA GLY A 553 -6.06 -9.97 16.16
C GLY A 553 -4.97 -11.06 16.18
N LYS A 554 -3.69 -10.69 15.99
CA LYS A 554 -2.54 -11.57 16.22
C LYS A 554 -1.53 -10.95 17.17
N GLU A 555 -0.92 -11.80 17.98
CA GLU A 555 0.16 -11.50 18.90
C GLU A 555 1.53 -11.72 18.25
N PHE A 556 2.47 -10.84 18.59
CA PHE A 556 3.87 -11.00 18.22
C PHE A 556 4.50 -12.17 18.99
N ALA A 557 5.10 -13.11 18.26
CA ALA A 557 5.71 -14.30 18.87
C ALA A 557 7.24 -14.29 18.79
N LYS A 558 7.83 -13.92 17.65
CA LYS A 558 9.30 -13.81 17.48
C LYS A 558 9.70 -13.01 16.24
N ARG A 559 10.81 -12.26 16.29
CA ARG A 559 11.49 -11.71 15.11
C ARG A 559 12.60 -12.65 14.65
N VAL A 560 12.70 -12.94 13.34
CA VAL A 560 13.80 -13.73 12.75
C VAL A 560 14.17 -13.13 11.40
N ARG A 561 15.43 -12.69 11.25
CA ARG A 561 15.92 -11.94 10.06
C ARG A 561 14.96 -10.79 9.70
N GLU A 562 14.76 -9.90 10.67
CA GLU A 562 13.92 -8.68 10.60
C GLU A 562 12.41 -8.90 10.42
N VAL A 563 11.97 -10.04 9.88
CA VAL A 563 10.56 -10.43 9.77
C VAL A 563 9.98 -10.75 11.15
N ASP A 564 8.85 -10.12 11.47
CA ASP A 564 8.04 -10.40 12.66
C ASP A 564 7.05 -11.54 12.40
N TYR A 565 7.17 -12.61 13.19
CA TYR A 565 6.30 -13.79 13.13
C TYR A 565 5.23 -13.70 14.22
N CYS A 566 3.97 -13.77 13.77
CA CYS A 566 2.79 -13.55 14.61
C CYS A 566 1.89 -14.80 14.65
N CYS A 567 1.19 -14.97 15.78
CA CYS A 567 0.23 -16.05 16.01
C CYS A 567 -1.11 -15.51 16.53
N PRO A 568 -2.24 -16.23 16.36
CA PRO A 568 -3.47 -15.91 17.10
C PRO A 568 -3.22 -15.98 18.62
N SER A 569 -3.87 -15.12 19.41
CA SER A 569 -3.66 -14.99 20.87
C SER A 569 -3.73 -16.29 21.69
N ASN A 570 -4.50 -17.28 21.24
CA ASN A 570 -4.61 -18.59 21.90
C ASN A 570 -3.57 -19.62 21.43
N LYS A 571 -2.57 -19.23 20.62
CA LYS A 571 -1.59 -20.13 20.02
C LYS A 571 -0.15 -19.64 20.19
N LYS A 572 0.75 -20.58 20.48
CA LYS A 572 2.20 -20.34 20.59
C LYS A 572 2.90 -20.73 19.30
N LEU A 573 3.90 -19.94 18.89
CA LEU A 573 4.79 -20.28 17.78
C LEU A 573 5.63 -21.49 18.17
N LYS A 574 5.48 -22.62 17.46
CA LYS A 574 6.31 -23.82 17.65
C LYS A 574 7.42 -23.92 16.59
N GLY A 575 7.28 -23.24 15.45
CA GLY A 575 8.30 -23.20 14.40
C GLY A 575 7.96 -22.26 13.25
N ILE A 576 8.83 -22.24 12.24
CA ILE A 576 8.65 -21.52 10.97
C ILE A 576 8.89 -22.53 9.84
N PHE A 577 8.02 -22.55 8.84
CA PHE A 577 8.11 -23.42 7.66
C PHE A 577 7.79 -22.64 6.40
N ASN A 578 8.66 -22.68 5.39
CA ASN A 578 8.55 -21.94 4.13
C ASN A 578 8.14 -20.46 4.32
N GLY A 579 8.79 -19.77 5.27
CA GLY A 579 8.54 -18.36 5.59
C GLY A 579 7.26 -18.07 6.39
N LYS A 580 6.49 -19.09 6.79
CA LYS A 580 5.21 -18.95 7.52
C LYS A 580 5.34 -19.41 8.97
N SER A 581 4.68 -18.72 9.90
CA SER A 581 4.61 -19.09 11.32
C SER A 581 3.74 -20.34 11.53
N ILE A 582 4.32 -21.37 12.18
CA ILE A 582 3.57 -22.55 12.63
C ILE A 582 3.12 -22.32 14.07
N CYS A 583 1.86 -21.89 14.20
CA CYS A 583 1.21 -21.50 15.44
C CYS A 583 0.29 -22.62 15.92
N CYS A 584 0.62 -23.20 17.07
CA CYS A 584 -0.09 -24.35 17.64
C CYS A 584 -0.73 -24.00 18.98
N ASN A 585 -1.72 -24.77 19.44
CA ASN A 585 -2.20 -24.65 20.80
C ASN A 585 -1.05 -24.99 21.78
N PRO A 586 -1.07 -24.54 23.05
CA PRO A 586 0.03 -24.76 23.99
C PRO A 586 0.45 -26.24 24.11
N ASN A 587 -0.54 -27.14 24.16
CA ASN A 587 -0.37 -28.59 24.40
C ASN A 587 -0.26 -29.42 23.10
N ASP A 588 -0.32 -28.78 21.93
CA ASP A 588 -0.02 -29.44 20.65
C ASP A 588 1.49 -29.69 20.53
N ASN A 589 1.88 -30.78 19.87
CA ASN A 589 3.26 -30.99 19.43
C ASN A 589 3.45 -30.57 17.97
N TYR A 590 4.70 -30.39 17.57
CA TYR A 590 5.11 -29.94 16.25
C TYR A 590 6.45 -30.60 15.90
N LYS A 591 6.58 -31.05 14.65
CA LYS A 591 7.83 -31.60 14.11
C LYS A 591 8.51 -30.54 13.27
N THR A 592 9.73 -30.14 13.63
CA THR A 592 10.54 -29.20 12.85
C THR A 592 10.65 -29.65 11.39
N GLY A 593 10.32 -28.76 10.46
CA GLY A 593 10.32 -29.04 9.02
C GLY A 593 8.96 -29.44 8.44
N THR A 594 7.86 -29.29 9.20
CA THR A 594 6.50 -29.63 8.75
C THR A 594 5.59 -28.40 8.71
N SER A 595 4.43 -28.51 8.06
CA SER A 595 3.50 -27.39 7.85
C SER A 595 2.35 -27.32 8.87
N PHE A 596 2.25 -28.26 9.82
CA PHE A 596 1.11 -28.42 10.71
C PHE A 596 1.48 -28.83 12.13
N CYS A 597 0.54 -28.63 13.05
CA CYS A 597 0.63 -29.01 14.46
C CYS A 597 -0.15 -30.30 14.70
N CYS A 598 0.30 -31.15 15.61
CA CYS A 598 -0.46 -32.33 16.03
C CYS A 598 -1.11 -32.13 17.41
N PRO A 599 -2.42 -32.39 17.54
CA PRO A 599 -3.13 -32.22 18.79
C PRO A 599 -2.63 -33.21 19.84
N THR A 600 -2.80 -32.86 21.12
CA THR A 600 -2.42 -33.70 22.26
C THR A 600 -2.97 -35.13 22.11
N GLY A 601 -2.13 -36.14 22.32
CA GLY A 601 -2.46 -37.56 22.12
C GLY A 601 -2.20 -38.11 20.71
N LYS A 602 -1.94 -37.24 19.71
CA LYS A 602 -1.40 -37.63 18.40
C LYS A 602 0.00 -37.06 18.21
N GLN A 603 0.85 -37.74 17.43
CA GLN A 603 2.18 -37.28 17.03
C GLN A 603 2.29 -37.20 15.50
N TYR A 604 3.28 -36.46 15.01
CA TYR A 604 3.63 -36.49 13.59
C TYR A 604 4.02 -37.92 13.17
N SER A 605 3.43 -38.40 12.08
CA SER A 605 3.70 -39.71 11.49
C SER A 605 3.71 -39.60 9.96
N SER A 606 4.62 -40.34 9.32
CA SER A 606 4.87 -40.28 7.88
C SER A 606 5.01 -41.67 7.28
N GLY A 607 4.33 -41.93 6.16
CA GLY A 607 4.34 -43.24 5.50
C GLY A 607 3.75 -43.14 4.09
N ASN A 608 4.28 -43.92 3.15
CA ASN A 608 3.83 -43.95 1.74
C ASN A 608 3.72 -42.56 1.06
N GLY A 609 4.63 -41.64 1.40
CA GLY A 609 4.63 -40.26 0.89
C GLY A 609 3.54 -39.35 1.49
N LEU A 610 2.84 -39.80 2.53
CA LEU A 610 1.84 -39.03 3.28
C LEU A 610 2.42 -38.57 4.61
N GLU A 611 2.04 -37.36 5.04
CA GLU A 611 2.30 -36.82 6.37
C GLU A 611 0.96 -36.59 7.10
N HIS A 612 0.84 -37.05 8.34
CA HIS A 612 -0.36 -36.78 9.15
C HIS A 612 -0.08 -36.85 10.66
N CYS A 613 -1.06 -36.41 11.45
CA CYS A 613 -1.04 -36.57 12.90
C CYS A 613 -1.75 -37.87 13.29
N CYS A 614 -1.01 -38.83 13.85
CA CYS A 614 -1.53 -40.14 14.24
C CYS A 614 -1.24 -40.47 15.70
N PRO A 615 -2.11 -41.25 16.38
CA PRO A 615 -1.76 -41.90 17.64
C PRO A 615 -0.47 -42.72 17.52
N SER A 616 0.23 -42.93 18.65
CA SER A 616 1.46 -43.72 18.64
C SER A 616 1.23 -45.14 18.10
N GLY A 617 2.18 -45.66 17.33
CA GLY A 617 2.07 -46.94 16.63
C GLY A 617 1.25 -46.94 15.32
N LEU A 618 0.62 -45.82 14.93
CA LEU A 618 -0.15 -45.71 13.69
C LEU A 618 0.55 -44.82 12.64
N VAL A 619 0.37 -45.18 11.36
CA VAL A 619 0.91 -44.48 10.19
C VAL A 619 -0.21 -43.85 9.35
N PRO A 620 0.05 -42.75 8.63
CA PRO A 620 -0.92 -42.19 7.70
C PRO A 620 -1.22 -43.18 6.57
N SER A 621 -2.50 -43.31 6.24
CA SER A 621 -3.00 -44.21 5.21
C SER A 621 -4.14 -43.53 4.45
N LYS A 622 -4.22 -43.76 3.13
CA LYS A 622 -5.14 -43.07 2.22
C LYS A 622 -6.18 -44.06 1.69
N SER A 623 -7.45 -43.70 1.84
CA SER A 623 -8.58 -44.44 1.29
C SER A 623 -8.68 -44.31 -0.22
N ILE A 624 -9.46 -45.20 -0.84
CA ILE A 624 -9.80 -45.15 -2.28
C ILE A 624 -10.47 -43.80 -2.63
N SER A 625 -11.23 -43.20 -1.70
CA SER A 625 -11.85 -41.86 -1.86
C SER A 625 -10.85 -40.69 -1.84
N GLY A 626 -9.58 -40.94 -1.52
CA GLY A 626 -8.55 -39.93 -1.35
C GLY A 626 -8.44 -39.34 0.06
N SER A 627 -9.43 -39.56 0.94
CA SER A 627 -9.39 -39.19 2.35
C SER A 627 -8.26 -39.91 3.10
N ILE A 628 -7.59 -39.24 4.03
CA ILE A 628 -6.46 -39.76 4.84
C ILE A 628 -6.93 -40.00 6.28
N GLY A 629 -6.46 -41.10 6.89
CA GLY A 629 -6.61 -41.41 8.31
C GLY A 629 -5.42 -42.21 8.84
N CYS A 630 -5.49 -42.69 10.07
CA CYS A 630 -4.37 -43.35 10.77
C CYS A 630 -4.61 -44.84 10.98
N CYS A 631 -3.72 -45.67 10.46
CA CYS A 631 -3.84 -47.13 10.49
C CYS A 631 -2.57 -47.84 11.00
N PRO A 632 -2.68 -49.10 11.46
CA PRO A 632 -1.52 -49.96 11.63
C PRO A 632 -0.78 -50.12 10.31
N SER A 633 0.54 -50.33 10.36
CA SER A 633 1.34 -50.56 9.15
C SER A 633 0.78 -51.74 8.34
N GLY A 634 0.76 -51.60 7.02
CA GLY A 634 0.16 -52.58 6.10
C GLY A 634 -1.36 -52.52 5.95
N ARG A 635 -2.08 -51.61 6.63
CA ARG A 635 -3.54 -51.41 6.47
C ARG A 635 -3.92 -50.10 5.77
N THR A 636 -4.99 -50.18 4.99
CA THR A 636 -5.64 -49.11 4.24
C THR A 636 -6.72 -48.46 5.11
N TYR A 637 -6.70 -47.14 5.22
CA TYR A 637 -7.79 -46.38 5.85
C TYR A 637 -9.06 -46.47 5.00
N VAL A 638 -10.20 -46.75 5.62
CA VAL A 638 -11.50 -46.84 4.93
C VAL A 638 -12.39 -45.65 5.26
N LYS A 639 -12.63 -45.40 6.56
CA LYS A 639 -13.44 -44.28 7.07
C LYS A 639 -13.17 -44.03 8.56
N THR A 640 -13.41 -42.83 9.05
CA THR A 640 -13.59 -42.54 10.48
C THR A 640 -15.06 -42.73 10.85
N GLN A 641 -15.35 -43.37 11.99
CA GLN A 641 -16.69 -43.39 12.59
C GLN A 641 -16.56 -43.17 14.10
N ASN A 642 -17.42 -42.32 14.67
CA ASN A 642 -17.40 -41.92 16.09
C ASN A 642 -15.99 -41.49 16.59
N GLY A 643 -15.23 -40.77 15.74
CA GLY A 643 -13.90 -40.26 16.06
C GLY A 643 -12.76 -41.29 15.98
N VAL A 644 -13.03 -42.54 15.57
CA VAL A 644 -11.98 -43.55 15.40
C VAL A 644 -11.89 -44.01 13.94
N ASP A 645 -10.65 -44.13 13.46
CA ASP A 645 -10.36 -44.61 12.11
C ASP A 645 -10.56 -46.13 12.02
N HIS A 646 -11.13 -46.57 10.90
CA HIS A 646 -11.34 -47.98 10.56
C HIS A 646 -10.41 -48.40 9.42
N CYS A 647 -9.71 -49.51 9.64
CA CYS A 647 -8.54 -49.88 8.85
C CYS A 647 -8.61 -51.34 8.38
N CYS A 648 -8.58 -51.55 7.07
CA CYS A 648 -8.71 -52.86 6.45
C CYS A 648 -7.46 -53.24 5.64
N PRO A 649 -7.26 -54.52 5.27
CA PRO A 649 -6.35 -54.89 4.18
C PRO A 649 -6.68 -54.17 2.88
N ASN A 650 -5.70 -54.06 1.98
CA ASN A 650 -5.95 -53.58 0.61
C ASN A 650 -7.04 -54.45 -0.05
N THR A 651 -7.95 -53.82 -0.81
CA THR A 651 -9.13 -54.43 -1.48
C THR A 651 -10.30 -54.89 -0.60
N GLU A 652 -10.24 -54.70 0.72
CA GLU A 652 -11.35 -55.00 1.63
C GLU A 652 -12.08 -53.73 2.13
N ASN A 653 -13.40 -53.83 2.31
CA ASN A 653 -14.24 -52.83 2.95
C ASN A 653 -14.44 -53.13 4.43
N PHE A 654 -14.49 -52.10 5.26
CA PHE A 654 -14.95 -52.22 6.64
C PHE A 654 -16.45 -52.53 6.70
N VAL A 655 -16.82 -53.55 7.49
CA VAL A 655 -18.24 -53.91 7.69
C VAL A 655 -18.70 -53.73 9.14
N LYS A 656 -17.87 -54.09 10.13
CA LYS A 656 -18.21 -53.96 11.57
C LYS A 656 -16.96 -53.80 12.43
N ARG A 657 -17.06 -53.10 13.57
CA ARG A 657 -16.09 -53.19 14.67
C ARG A 657 -16.73 -53.93 15.84
N GLU A 658 -15.98 -54.84 16.47
CA GLU A 658 -16.41 -55.53 17.69
C GLU A 658 -15.17 -55.85 18.54
N GLY A 659 -15.22 -55.61 19.86
CA GLY A 659 -14.05 -55.83 20.75
C GLY A 659 -12.80 -55.01 20.37
N GLY A 660 -12.97 -53.87 19.70
CA GLY A 660 -11.87 -53.06 19.16
C GLY A 660 -11.32 -53.53 17.80
N ILE A 661 -11.67 -54.73 17.35
CA ILE A 661 -11.20 -55.31 16.08
C ILE A 661 -12.09 -54.83 14.93
N ASP A 662 -11.47 -54.34 13.86
CA ASP A 662 -12.12 -54.04 12.58
C ASP A 662 -12.28 -55.31 11.74
N TYR A 663 -13.54 -55.68 11.51
CA TYR A 663 -13.94 -56.76 10.62
C TYR A 663 -14.18 -56.20 9.22
N CYS A 664 -13.40 -56.72 8.28
CA CYS A 664 -13.34 -56.30 6.90
C CYS A 664 -13.75 -57.46 5.99
N CYS A 665 -14.28 -57.16 4.81
CA CYS A 665 -14.68 -58.13 3.79
C CYS A 665 -14.23 -57.68 2.40
N PRO A 666 -13.86 -58.61 1.50
CA PRO A 666 -13.58 -58.30 0.09
C PRO A 666 -14.71 -57.55 -0.60
N ASN A 667 -14.37 -56.74 -1.61
CA ASN A 667 -15.36 -56.08 -2.49
C ASN A 667 -16.39 -57.10 -3.01
N GLY A 668 -17.68 -56.88 -2.70
CA GLY A 668 -18.79 -57.76 -3.12
C GLY A 668 -19.19 -58.85 -2.11
N GLU A 669 -18.48 -58.98 -0.98
CA GLU A 669 -18.89 -59.85 0.12
C GLU A 669 -19.52 -59.07 1.31
N THR A 670 -20.43 -59.74 2.03
CA THR A 670 -21.08 -59.28 3.25
C THR A 670 -20.61 -60.09 4.47
N PHE A 671 -20.48 -59.42 5.61
CA PHE A 671 -20.16 -60.06 6.89
C PHE A 671 -21.33 -60.95 7.35
N ARG A 672 -21.04 -62.22 7.63
CA ARG A 672 -22.00 -63.23 8.11
C ARG A 672 -21.69 -63.79 9.49
N GLY A 673 -20.52 -63.48 10.07
CA GLY A 673 -20.13 -63.92 11.40
C GLY A 673 -18.63 -63.83 11.64
N LYS A 674 -18.14 -64.46 12.71
CA LYS A 674 -16.71 -64.55 13.04
C LYS A 674 -16.33 -65.97 13.49
N ARG A 675 -15.12 -66.43 13.17
CA ARG A 675 -14.54 -67.70 13.65
C ARG A 675 -13.05 -67.49 13.92
N GLY A 676 -12.55 -67.93 15.07
CA GLY A 676 -11.14 -67.75 15.45
C GLY A 676 -10.67 -66.29 15.47
N GLY A 677 -11.57 -65.33 15.69
CA GLY A 677 -11.28 -63.89 15.60
C GLY A 677 -11.34 -63.30 14.18
N ALA A 678 -11.30 -64.11 13.12
CA ALA A 678 -11.39 -63.65 11.74
C ALA A 678 -12.84 -63.35 11.29
N ALA A 679 -12.98 -62.49 10.27
CA ALA A 679 -14.25 -62.21 9.62
C ALA A 679 -14.71 -63.40 8.76
N ILE A 680 -15.99 -63.77 8.85
CA ILE A 680 -16.64 -64.65 7.88
C ILE A 680 -17.41 -63.76 6.92
N CYS A 681 -16.92 -63.68 5.69
CA CYS A 681 -17.51 -62.91 4.61
C CYS A 681 -18.04 -63.85 3.53
N CYS A 682 -19.20 -63.54 2.94
CA CYS A 682 -19.83 -64.31 1.88
C CYS A 682 -20.33 -63.40 0.76
N PRO A 683 -20.33 -63.82 -0.52
CA PRO A 683 -20.89 -63.05 -1.62
C PRO A 683 -22.31 -62.54 -1.35
N ASN A 684 -22.66 -61.38 -1.89
CA ASN A 684 -24.00 -60.81 -1.77
C ASN A 684 -25.10 -61.82 -2.14
N GLY A 685 -26.13 -61.96 -1.29
CA GLY A 685 -27.19 -62.98 -1.41
C GLY A 685 -26.89 -64.31 -0.71
N ASN A 686 -25.62 -64.65 -0.47
CA ASN A 686 -25.22 -65.90 0.18
C ASN A 686 -25.10 -65.73 1.70
N ILE A 687 -25.52 -66.76 2.43
CA ILE A 687 -25.34 -66.93 3.87
C ILE A 687 -24.25 -67.96 4.14
N TYR A 688 -23.50 -67.74 5.22
CA TYR A 688 -22.56 -68.74 5.74
C TYR A 688 -23.32 -69.97 6.26
N LYS A 689 -22.77 -71.16 6.04
CA LYS A 689 -23.28 -72.41 6.61
C LYS A 689 -22.28 -72.97 7.63
N GLU A 690 -21.11 -73.41 7.17
CA GLU A 690 -20.00 -73.86 8.02
C GLU A 690 -18.64 -73.76 7.28
N HIS A 691 -17.58 -74.41 7.79
CA HIS A 691 -16.38 -74.69 6.98
C HIS A 691 -16.29 -76.18 6.70
N TYR A 692 -16.06 -76.55 5.44
CA TYR A 692 -15.84 -77.93 5.00
C TYR A 692 -14.42 -78.05 4.44
N ASN A 693 -13.65 -79.04 4.92
CA ASN A 693 -12.22 -79.22 4.60
C ASN A 693 -11.41 -77.91 4.68
N GLY A 694 -11.59 -77.17 5.78
CA GLY A 694 -10.93 -75.88 6.05
C GLY A 694 -11.53 -74.66 5.33
N ASN A 695 -12.27 -74.84 4.24
CA ASN A 695 -12.80 -73.75 3.42
C ASN A 695 -14.17 -73.24 3.90
N LYS A 696 -14.38 -71.92 3.92
CA LYS A 696 -15.69 -71.32 4.22
C LYS A 696 -16.74 -71.74 3.16
N ILE A 697 -17.91 -72.19 3.59
CA ILE A 697 -19.03 -72.47 2.68
C ILE A 697 -20.12 -71.40 2.82
N CYS A 698 -20.42 -70.75 1.70
CA CYS A 698 -21.40 -69.67 1.57
C CYS A 698 -22.43 -70.03 0.50
N CYS A 699 -23.63 -70.45 0.90
CA CYS A 699 -24.71 -70.80 -0.03
C CYS A 699 -25.70 -69.65 -0.21
N PRO A 700 -26.36 -69.51 -1.37
CA PRO A 700 -27.55 -68.66 -1.50
C PRO A 700 -28.56 -68.94 -0.37
N THR A 701 -29.28 -67.90 0.05
CA THR A 701 -30.25 -68.01 1.16
C THR A 701 -31.38 -69.03 0.86
N THR A 702 -31.66 -69.23 -0.43
CA THR A 702 -32.66 -70.16 -0.98
C THR A 702 -32.22 -71.63 -1.08
N ASP A 703 -30.95 -71.93 -0.77
CA ASP A 703 -30.31 -73.19 -1.14
C ASP A 703 -30.21 -74.19 0.02
N ASN A 704 -30.53 -75.44 -0.29
CA ASN A 704 -30.42 -76.57 0.61
C ASN A 704 -28.95 -76.95 0.77
N TYR A 705 -28.45 -76.95 2.00
CA TYR A 705 -27.05 -77.24 2.29
C TYR A 705 -26.87 -78.64 2.90
N LYS A 706 -25.86 -79.39 2.44
CA LYS A 706 -25.51 -80.70 3.00
C LYS A 706 -24.13 -80.68 3.65
N ALA A 707 -24.14 -80.54 4.98
CA ALA A 707 -22.96 -80.50 5.85
C ALA A 707 -21.87 -81.51 5.49
N ALA A 708 -22.24 -82.80 5.42
CA ALA A 708 -21.34 -83.92 5.16
C ALA A 708 -20.57 -83.87 3.81
N THR A 709 -20.79 -82.88 2.95
CA THR A 709 -20.12 -82.74 1.65
C THR A 709 -19.71 -81.32 1.27
N GLY A 710 -20.01 -80.32 2.11
CA GLY A 710 -19.75 -78.92 1.76
C GLY A 710 -20.60 -78.35 0.62
N ARG A 711 -21.59 -79.07 0.08
CA ARG A 711 -22.34 -78.67 -1.11
C ARG A 711 -23.60 -77.84 -0.81
N CYS A 712 -23.76 -76.77 -1.58
CA CYS A 712 -25.00 -76.01 -1.74
C CYS A 712 -25.79 -76.58 -2.92
N CYS A 713 -27.08 -76.85 -2.72
CA CYS A 713 -27.99 -77.25 -3.79
C CYS A 713 -29.01 -76.14 -4.05
N GLY A 714 -29.05 -75.66 -5.30
CA GLY A 714 -29.96 -74.63 -5.79
C GLY A 714 -31.41 -74.85 -5.36
N SER A 715 -32.13 -73.76 -5.09
CA SER A 715 -33.50 -73.83 -4.56
C SER A 715 -34.41 -74.87 -5.24
N GLY A 716 -35.17 -75.60 -4.41
CA GLY A 716 -35.98 -76.74 -4.87
C GLY A 716 -35.20 -78.02 -5.19
N ARG A 717 -33.85 -78.03 -5.10
CA ARG A 717 -33.01 -79.23 -5.20
C ARG A 717 -32.44 -79.61 -3.83
N PHE A 718 -32.28 -80.90 -3.60
CA PHE A 718 -31.67 -81.49 -2.41
C PHE A 718 -30.41 -82.27 -2.80
N TYR A 719 -29.50 -82.44 -1.85
CA TYR A 719 -28.37 -83.34 -2.04
C TYR A 719 -28.89 -84.79 -2.10
N ASN A 720 -28.59 -85.48 -3.19
CA ASN A 720 -28.92 -86.89 -3.39
C ASN A 720 -27.61 -87.68 -3.60
N LYS A 721 -27.47 -88.81 -2.90
CA LYS A 721 -26.39 -89.78 -3.11
C LYS A 721 -27.00 -91.13 -3.47
N ASN A 722 -26.69 -91.62 -4.66
CA ASN A 722 -27.24 -92.85 -5.22
C ASN A 722 -26.12 -93.61 -5.94
N ASN A 723 -25.93 -94.90 -5.63
CA ASN A 723 -24.87 -95.74 -6.21
C ASN A 723 -23.47 -95.09 -6.21
N GLY A 724 -23.12 -94.37 -5.14
CA GLY A 724 -21.85 -93.65 -4.98
C GLY A 724 -21.78 -92.29 -5.70
N VAL A 725 -22.72 -91.99 -6.61
CA VAL A 725 -22.83 -90.70 -7.30
C VAL A 725 -23.45 -89.66 -6.37
N GLU A 726 -22.94 -88.42 -6.41
CA GLU A 726 -23.42 -87.30 -5.59
C GLU A 726 -23.83 -86.11 -6.46
N ALA A 727 -25.10 -85.71 -6.41
CA ALA A 727 -25.64 -84.60 -7.20
C ALA A 727 -26.71 -83.79 -6.44
N CYS A 728 -27.01 -82.59 -6.93
CA CYS A 728 -28.08 -81.74 -6.40
C CYS A 728 -29.34 -81.90 -7.27
N CYS A 729 -30.29 -82.71 -6.80
CA CYS A 729 -31.45 -83.14 -7.56
C CYS A 729 -32.77 -82.58 -7.00
N PRO A 730 -33.76 -82.24 -7.85
CA PRO A 730 -35.13 -82.01 -7.38
C PRO A 730 -35.66 -83.16 -6.52
N PRO A 731 -36.65 -82.94 -5.65
CA PRO A 731 -37.35 -84.04 -4.96
C PRO A 731 -37.88 -85.03 -6.00
N ASN A 732 -37.87 -86.31 -5.65
CA ASN A 732 -38.23 -87.43 -6.53
C ASN A 732 -37.34 -87.56 -7.78
N LYS A 733 -36.08 -87.10 -7.70
CA LYS A 733 -34.99 -87.43 -8.62
C LYS A 733 -33.75 -87.92 -7.89
N TYR A 734 -33.00 -88.82 -8.52
CA TYR A 734 -31.81 -89.49 -7.98
C TYR A 734 -30.56 -89.14 -8.76
N ALA A 735 -29.42 -89.08 -8.07
CA ALA A 735 -28.13 -88.81 -8.71
C ALA A 735 -27.75 -89.98 -9.64
N ALA A 736 -27.30 -89.65 -10.85
CA ALA A 736 -26.79 -90.60 -11.83
C ALA A 736 -25.54 -90.02 -12.52
N LYS A 737 -24.58 -90.89 -12.87
CA LYS A 737 -23.30 -90.51 -13.48
C LYS A 737 -23.17 -91.19 -14.83
N ALA A 738 -22.83 -90.41 -15.86
CA ALA A 738 -22.53 -90.92 -17.19
C ALA A 738 -21.08 -91.47 -17.26
N PRO A 739 -20.77 -92.37 -18.22
CA PRO A 739 -19.43 -92.94 -18.37
C PRO A 739 -18.32 -91.89 -18.51
N ASN A 740 -18.61 -90.76 -19.15
CA ASN A 740 -17.70 -89.62 -19.31
C ASN A 740 -17.41 -88.82 -18.01
N GLY A 741 -18.02 -89.20 -16.88
CA GLY A 741 -17.83 -88.54 -15.59
C GLY A 741 -18.91 -87.55 -15.17
N TYR A 742 -19.77 -87.09 -16.09
CA TYR A 742 -20.81 -86.08 -15.80
C TYR A 742 -21.89 -86.62 -14.84
N THR A 743 -22.43 -85.76 -13.96
CA THR A 743 -23.50 -86.12 -13.00
C THR A 743 -24.76 -85.29 -13.20
N ASP A 744 -25.91 -85.94 -13.36
CA ASP A 744 -27.24 -85.31 -13.41
C ASP A 744 -28.27 -86.14 -12.61
N CYS A 745 -29.57 -85.86 -12.80
CA CYS A 745 -30.64 -86.26 -11.90
C CYS A 745 -31.79 -86.96 -12.64
N CYS A 746 -31.85 -88.29 -12.52
CA CYS A 746 -32.83 -89.17 -13.17
C CYS A 746 -34.07 -89.44 -12.29
N LYS A 747 -35.16 -90.01 -12.84
CA LYS A 747 -36.44 -90.15 -12.12
C LYS A 747 -36.46 -91.38 -11.21
N GLY A 748 -35.97 -92.52 -11.67
CA GLY A 748 -35.83 -93.75 -10.90
C GLY A 748 -34.44 -93.90 -10.26
N GLN A 749 -34.36 -94.69 -9.17
CA GLN A 749 -33.08 -95.05 -8.53
C GLN A 749 -32.16 -95.88 -9.44
N ASN A 750 -32.76 -96.63 -10.36
CA ASN A 750 -32.10 -97.55 -11.29
C ASN A 750 -32.01 -96.98 -12.72
N ASP A 751 -32.35 -95.70 -12.91
CA ASP A 751 -32.15 -94.99 -14.17
C ASP A 751 -30.67 -94.56 -14.23
N ASN A 752 -29.96 -94.95 -15.29
CA ASN A 752 -28.60 -94.47 -15.53
C ASN A 752 -28.64 -93.23 -16.43
N LEU A 753 -27.57 -92.43 -16.37
CA LEU A 753 -27.36 -91.29 -17.25
C LEU A 753 -26.50 -91.74 -18.44
N TYR A 754 -27.03 -91.63 -19.66
CA TYR A 754 -26.34 -92.01 -20.89
C TYR A 754 -26.03 -90.78 -21.74
N THR A 755 -24.83 -90.75 -22.33
CA THR A 755 -24.43 -89.76 -23.34
C THR A 755 -24.78 -90.25 -24.74
N PHE A 756 -25.58 -89.49 -25.48
CA PHE A 756 -25.98 -89.78 -26.86
C PHE A 756 -25.43 -88.68 -27.77
N LYS A 757 -24.60 -89.01 -28.76
CA LYS A 757 -23.92 -88.03 -29.64
C LYS A 757 -24.24 -88.24 -31.13
N PRO A 758 -25.46 -87.90 -31.58
CA PRO A 758 -25.73 -87.70 -33.01
C PRO A 758 -24.98 -86.46 -33.50
N GLU A 759 -24.41 -86.53 -34.70
CA GLU A 759 -23.92 -85.39 -35.50
C GLU A 759 -23.33 -84.22 -34.66
N ASP A 760 -22.22 -84.55 -33.98
CA ASP A 760 -21.42 -83.70 -33.08
C ASP A 760 -22.06 -83.11 -31.81
N THR A 761 -23.36 -83.25 -31.59
CA THR A 761 -24.02 -82.71 -30.38
C THR A 761 -24.22 -83.78 -29.30
N THR A 762 -23.53 -83.65 -28.16
CA THR A 762 -23.68 -84.59 -27.03
C THR A 762 -24.88 -84.24 -26.15
N TYR A 763 -25.96 -85.00 -26.30
CA TYR A 763 -27.10 -85.00 -25.39
C TYR A 763 -26.88 -85.96 -24.22
N MET A 764 -27.62 -85.78 -23.13
CA MET A 764 -27.68 -86.74 -22.02
C MET A 764 -29.12 -87.10 -21.68
N ILE A 765 -29.36 -88.40 -21.51
CA ILE A 765 -30.69 -88.97 -21.33
C ILE A 765 -30.67 -89.91 -20.11
N CYS A 766 -31.68 -89.76 -19.27
CA CYS A 766 -31.96 -90.64 -18.14
C CYS A 766 -32.90 -91.76 -18.58
N CYS A 767 -32.44 -93.00 -18.53
CA CYS A 767 -33.25 -94.16 -18.88
C CYS A 767 -32.76 -95.43 -18.16
N LYS A 768 -33.57 -96.49 -18.23
CA LYS A 768 -33.20 -97.81 -17.70
C LYS A 768 -32.52 -98.62 -18.80
N PRO A 769 -31.56 -99.51 -18.46
CA PRO A 769 -31.07 -100.54 -19.37
C PRO A 769 -32.19 -101.23 -20.15
N GLY A 770 -32.02 -101.38 -21.47
CA GLY A 770 -33.01 -102.03 -22.35
C GLY A 770 -34.23 -101.18 -22.70
N THR A 771 -34.26 -99.89 -22.35
CA THR A 771 -35.35 -98.98 -22.78
C THR A 771 -35.06 -98.45 -24.18
N MET A 772 -35.95 -98.73 -25.14
CA MET A 772 -35.99 -98.04 -26.42
C MET A 772 -36.57 -96.63 -26.26
N PHE A 773 -35.94 -95.63 -26.88
CA PHE A 773 -36.45 -94.26 -26.98
C PHE A 773 -36.28 -93.72 -28.41
N THR A 774 -37.05 -92.69 -28.75
CA THR A 774 -36.94 -92.00 -30.05
C THR A 774 -36.46 -90.57 -29.79
N PHE A 775 -35.39 -90.17 -30.46
CA PHE A 775 -34.87 -88.80 -30.42
C PHE A 775 -34.64 -88.32 -31.86
N ASP A 776 -35.29 -87.22 -32.24
CA ASP A 776 -35.24 -86.65 -33.59
C ASP A 776 -35.50 -87.69 -34.70
N GLY A 777 -36.58 -88.45 -34.55
CA GLY A 777 -36.99 -89.54 -35.46
C GLY A 777 -36.13 -90.81 -35.40
N LYS A 778 -34.89 -90.74 -34.89
CA LYS A 778 -33.98 -91.89 -34.75
C LYS A 778 -34.35 -92.69 -33.48
N VAL A 779 -34.52 -94.00 -33.61
CA VAL A 779 -34.74 -94.91 -32.47
C VAL A 779 -33.39 -95.38 -31.92
N ALA A 780 -33.22 -95.34 -30.60
CA ALA A 780 -32.03 -95.78 -29.91
C ALA A 780 -32.38 -96.59 -28.66
N GLU A 781 -31.58 -97.60 -28.34
CA GLU A 781 -31.71 -98.39 -27.12
C GLU A 781 -30.76 -97.86 -26.04
N CYS A 782 -31.23 -97.78 -24.79
CA CYS A 782 -30.38 -97.54 -23.63
C CYS A 782 -29.59 -98.81 -23.27
N VAL A 783 -28.58 -99.13 -24.07
CA VAL A 783 -27.68 -100.28 -23.83
C VAL A 783 -26.86 -100.04 -22.55
N LYS A 784 -26.75 -101.05 -21.69
CA LYS A 784 -25.85 -100.99 -20.52
C LYS A 784 -24.41 -101.27 -20.97
N ASN A 785 -23.67 -100.23 -21.36
CA ASN A 785 -22.24 -100.33 -21.59
C ASN A 785 -21.52 -100.98 -20.39
N SER A 786 -20.96 -102.16 -20.63
CA SER A 786 -19.74 -102.61 -19.97
C SER A 786 -18.57 -102.02 -20.76
N GLU A 787 -18.09 -100.88 -20.26
CA GLU A 787 -16.97 -100.08 -20.81
C GLU A 787 -17.23 -99.54 -22.24
#